data_AF-A0A970WL15-F1
#
_entry.id   AF-A0A970WL15-F1
#
_cell.length_a   1.000
_cell.length_b   1.000
_cell.length_c   1.000
_cell.angle_alpha   90.00
_cell.angle_beta   90.00
_cell.angle_gamma   90.00
#
_symmetry.space_group_name_H-M   'P 1'
#
loop_
_entity.id
_entity.type
_entity.pdbx_description
1 polymer ?
#
loop_
_entity_poly.entity_id
_entity_poly.type
_entity_poly.pdbx_seq_one_letter_code
_entity_poly.pdbx_strand_id
1 'polypeptide(L)'
;MNGTYSRRKQLRFETLEPKTLLAADLHALVVGGDLIVVGSKGDDILVIEGSSESEGTWTITPTDNDSINGNEPGESVTLSGVVGDVRVSLRKGNDRLTIKGPQVGYVRGSLSIRGSSGTNEIHVSDLCVGEDLSIRTRGAADAISVRASEVRDNLVIRSAAGADSVECVGVTVGASLDADIGGGWYNDEISIVDSVVGNDLYCRSSRGDNEFIVGQTVVGNRTRVRLGNGADHVQIGYVSPADTIAGPYLSGMDPETSVRTRQLQIHTGGGEDDVDLSHAVVVRHLRAFLGDDADQMTIMDSTIGGNSIVNGDTGDDLFEAGTSYGAELYSAGHHDGTVYFTSPWPFAGETFFDGGEGEDTLRYERDGEVEQDDRQWKSFEQIVDRHANLVSLPTAEGTADTPADAVNAFAADLYHELAGSEENLVFSPLSISAALAMVYAGAEEETAAQMAKVLHFPESSPEFHAEYGELLGSLREADGLEGLDLNVANSLWRQFDFPFSQEYLDLVQQNYAAGQNDVDFLHETEAARLTINQWIEEQTKGKIRELIGKEDLTEETVLVLANAIYFDAKWAHQLTPDATQPADFDVSSDERIRVNMMHDTACCRYMERDGVQYLELPYADERFSMVLALPASVTPISQVDVTAITADLDEFLSGLEWQRVAVSLPKFEITSKPNAKQALIDLGVEDLFEREVSDLDGMKDPDAHLTENLWVQNVSHKAFIELDEAGTTAAAATAVSVGYVTSIAPSRPVCFQADHPFQYFVCDTQTNTILFMGHVSRPTTAG
;
A
#
# COMPACT_ATOMS: atom_id res chain seq x y z
N MET A 1 -21.26 39.05 66.53
CA MET A 1 -20.48 37.81 66.34
C MET A 1 -19.62 38.00 65.11
N ASN A 2 -18.33 37.73 65.27
CA ASN A 2 -17.28 37.86 64.27
C ASN A 2 -17.47 36.89 63.10
N GLY A 3 -16.96 37.25 61.92
CA GLY A 3 -16.74 36.31 60.81
C GLY A 3 -16.30 36.99 59.51
N THR A 4 -15.04 37.42 59.48
CA THR A 4 -14.09 37.35 58.34
C THR A 4 -14.63 37.00 56.95
N TYR A 5 -14.50 37.94 55.99
CA TYR A 5 -14.27 37.60 54.58
C TYR A 5 -12.85 37.99 54.16
N SER A 6 -12.12 36.96 53.75
CA SER A 6 -10.74 36.95 53.27
C SER A 6 -10.58 37.78 51.99
N ARG A 7 -9.58 38.67 51.97
CA ARG A 7 -9.11 39.34 50.75
C ARG A 7 -8.40 38.32 49.86
N ARG A 8 -9.06 37.80 48.83
CA ARG A 8 -8.35 37.20 47.69
C ARG A 8 -7.68 38.32 46.89
N LYS A 9 -6.34 38.39 46.96
CA LYS A 9 -5.55 39.14 45.98
C LYS A 9 -5.73 38.46 44.64
N GLN A 10 -6.41 39.10 43.69
CA GLN A 10 -6.31 38.71 42.29
C GLN A 10 -4.95 39.17 41.78
N LEU A 11 -4.08 38.23 41.43
CA LEU A 11 -2.94 38.50 40.56
C LEU A 11 -3.52 38.72 39.16
N ARG A 12 -3.48 39.96 38.69
CA ARG A 12 -3.60 40.24 37.26
C ARG A 12 -2.19 40.20 36.69
N PHE A 13 -1.94 39.30 35.76
CA PHE A 13 -0.82 39.44 34.85
C PHE A 13 -1.23 40.50 33.83
N GLU A 14 -0.66 41.69 33.94
CA GLU A 14 -0.62 42.61 32.81
C GLU A 14 0.48 42.09 31.88
N THR A 15 0.14 41.86 30.62
CA THR A 15 1.14 41.61 29.59
C THR A 15 2.03 42.84 29.53
N LEU A 16 3.31 42.67 29.87
CA LEU A 16 4.32 43.68 29.57
C LEU A 16 4.25 43.96 28.07
N GLU A 17 3.93 45.19 27.67
CA GLU A 17 4.26 45.64 26.32
C GLU A 17 5.76 45.38 26.12
N PRO A 18 6.21 44.60 25.12
CA PRO A 18 7.62 44.53 24.84
C PRO A 18 8.05 45.86 24.21
N LYS A 19 8.48 46.80 25.06
CA LYS A 19 9.24 47.98 24.66
C LYS A 19 10.73 47.68 24.79
N THR A 20 11.28 47.04 23.77
CA THR A 20 12.50 47.42 23.04
C THR A 20 12.78 46.37 21.95
N LEU A 21 12.14 46.52 20.79
CA LEU A 21 12.64 45.95 19.53
C LEU A 21 13.74 46.87 19.01
N LEU A 22 14.97 46.65 19.45
CA LEU A 22 16.15 47.16 18.75
C LEU A 22 17.17 46.02 18.66
N ALA A 23 17.28 45.50 17.43
CA ALA A 23 18.47 44.90 16.83
C ALA A 23 19.03 43.62 17.47
N ALA A 24 18.27 42.53 17.45
CA ALA A 24 18.87 41.19 17.43
C ALA A 24 18.57 40.57 16.07
N ASP A 25 19.59 40.02 15.42
CA ASP A 25 19.43 39.31 14.14
C ASP A 25 18.87 37.90 14.40
N LEU A 26 19.36 37.27 15.48
CA LEU A 26 19.07 35.91 15.91
C LEU A 26 18.38 35.89 17.28
N HIS A 27 17.58 34.86 17.53
CA HIS A 27 16.94 34.64 18.83
C HIS A 27 17.19 33.22 19.34
N ALA A 28 17.63 33.09 20.59
CA ALA A 28 17.84 31.81 21.26
C ALA A 28 17.26 31.84 22.67
N LEU A 29 16.40 30.89 23.03
CA LEU A 29 15.73 30.89 24.33
C LEU A 29 15.30 29.49 24.77
N VAL A 30 15.11 29.32 26.08
CA VAL A 30 14.59 28.08 26.66
C VAL A 30 13.15 28.30 27.14
N VAL A 31 12.19 27.54 26.61
CA VAL A 31 10.77 27.61 26.97
C VAL A 31 10.27 26.22 27.31
N GLY A 32 9.74 26.05 28.53
CA GLY A 32 9.20 24.75 28.97
C GLY A 32 10.25 23.63 29.11
N GLY A 33 11.55 23.94 28.94
CA GLY A 33 12.62 22.95 28.87
C GLY A 33 13.15 22.73 27.44
N ASP A 34 12.49 23.30 26.43
CA ASP A 34 12.91 23.19 25.02
C ASP A 34 13.85 24.34 24.68
N LEU A 35 14.94 24.04 23.97
CA LEU A 35 15.80 25.05 23.34
C LEU A 35 15.19 25.44 21.99
N ILE A 36 14.92 26.74 21.81
CA ILE A 36 14.41 27.30 20.57
C ILE A 36 15.44 28.28 20.02
N VAL A 37 15.93 28.03 18.81
CA VAL A 37 16.83 28.93 18.06
C VAL A 37 16.14 29.35 16.76
N VAL A 38 16.04 30.65 16.52
CA VAL A 38 15.43 31.23 15.33
C VAL A 38 16.44 32.12 14.63
N GLY A 39 16.71 31.78 13.38
CA GLY A 39 17.59 32.47 12.44
C GLY A 39 17.16 33.90 12.11
N SER A 40 18.02 34.64 11.41
CA SER A 40 17.73 35.98 10.93
C SER A 40 16.91 35.94 9.63
N LYS A 41 16.91 37.02 8.85
CA LYS A 41 16.32 37.05 7.49
C LYS A 41 17.40 37.10 6.40
N GLY A 42 18.67 37.05 6.77
CA GLY A 42 19.83 36.93 5.89
C GLY A 42 20.64 35.70 6.25
N ASP A 43 21.81 35.57 5.63
CA ASP A 43 22.70 34.42 5.78
C ASP A 43 23.16 34.26 7.25
N ASP A 44 22.78 33.15 7.88
CA ASP A 44 23.11 32.82 9.26
C ASP A 44 24.26 31.78 9.30
N ILE A 45 25.36 32.04 10.01
CA ILE A 45 26.44 31.06 10.25
C ILE A 45 26.55 30.73 11.74
N LEU A 46 25.91 29.64 12.15
CA LEU A 46 25.67 29.28 13.55
C LEU A 46 26.39 28.00 13.98
N VAL A 47 26.99 28.04 15.16
CA VAL A 47 27.49 26.84 15.87
C VAL A 47 26.74 26.68 17.18
N ILE A 48 26.09 25.53 17.39
CA ILE A 48 25.35 25.17 18.61
C ILE A 48 26.07 23.99 19.26
N GLU A 49 26.62 24.19 20.45
CA GLU A 49 27.40 23.18 21.16
C GLU A 49 26.78 22.85 22.52
N GLY A 50 26.53 21.56 22.76
CA GLY A 50 26.15 21.07 24.09
C GLY A 50 27.36 21.07 25.03
N SER A 51 27.16 21.44 26.29
CA SER A 51 28.24 21.45 27.30
C SER A 51 28.53 20.04 27.81
N SER A 52 29.81 19.64 27.82
CA SER A 52 30.27 18.40 28.46
C SER A 52 30.36 18.51 29.98
N GLU A 53 30.40 19.73 30.53
CA GLU A 53 30.58 20.00 31.95
C GLU A 53 29.26 20.15 32.71
N SER A 54 28.19 20.57 32.02
CA SER A 54 26.87 20.80 32.60
C SER A 54 25.76 20.35 31.66
N GLU A 55 25.12 19.24 32.01
CA GLU A 55 23.96 18.71 31.29
C GLU A 55 22.86 19.77 31.10
N GLY A 56 22.19 19.74 29.94
CA GLY A 56 21.14 20.68 29.59
C GLY A 56 21.62 22.13 29.42
N THR A 57 22.92 22.34 29.27
CA THR A 57 23.53 23.64 28.94
C THR A 57 24.07 23.63 27.52
N TRP A 58 23.70 24.64 26.75
CA TRP A 58 24.00 24.77 25.34
C TRP A 58 24.55 26.16 25.05
N THR A 59 25.60 26.24 24.24
CA THR A 59 26.20 27.49 23.79
C THR A 59 25.93 27.67 22.32
N ILE A 60 25.34 28.81 21.95
CA ILE A 60 25.08 29.21 20.57
C ILE A 60 26.05 30.32 20.22
N THR A 61 26.83 30.12 19.16
CA THR A 61 27.84 31.07 18.69
C THR A 61 27.52 31.48 17.25
N PRO A 62 27.24 32.78 17.00
CA PRO A 62 27.21 33.31 15.65
C PRO A 62 28.67 33.50 15.20
N THR A 63 29.04 32.93 14.06
CA THR A 63 30.41 33.01 13.51
C THR A 63 30.54 34.02 12.38
N ASP A 64 29.42 34.63 12.02
CA ASP A 64 29.30 35.86 11.25
C ASP A 64 29.23 37.08 12.21
N ASN A 65 28.72 38.20 11.71
CA ASN A 65 28.52 39.42 12.50
C ASN A 65 27.08 39.53 13.04
N ASP A 66 26.35 38.43 13.17
CA ASP A 66 25.01 38.48 13.72
C ASP A 66 25.02 38.60 15.23
N SER A 67 23.99 39.28 15.74
CA SER A 67 23.74 39.45 17.16
C SER A 67 22.66 38.48 17.64
N ILE A 68 22.91 37.75 18.73
CA ILE A 68 21.91 36.86 19.36
C ILE A 68 21.29 37.57 20.57
N ASN A 69 19.95 37.61 20.63
CA ASN A 69 19.19 38.21 21.74
C ASN A 69 19.56 39.66 22.10
N GLY A 70 20.19 40.39 21.18
CA GLY A 70 20.61 41.79 21.35
C GLY A 70 21.98 41.96 22.01
N ASN A 71 22.79 40.90 22.10
CA ASN A 71 24.19 40.94 22.52
C ASN A 71 25.08 41.59 21.45
N GLU A 72 26.37 41.81 21.75
CA GLU A 72 27.30 42.31 20.73
C GLU A 72 27.42 41.31 19.56
N PRO A 73 27.52 41.79 18.31
CA PRO A 73 27.78 40.94 17.14
C PRO A 73 28.93 39.94 17.36
N GLY A 74 28.70 38.67 17.04
CA GLY A 74 29.70 37.61 17.22
C GLY A 74 29.81 37.07 18.67
N GLU A 75 29.04 37.60 19.62
CA GLU A 75 29.06 37.13 21.01
C GLU A 75 28.20 35.87 21.19
N SER A 76 28.79 34.82 21.78
CA SER A 76 28.07 33.59 22.11
C SER A 76 27.04 33.78 23.22
N VAL A 77 25.93 33.04 23.16
CA VAL A 77 24.91 32.95 24.21
C VAL A 77 24.90 31.55 24.79
N THR A 78 25.09 31.43 26.11
CA THR A 78 24.95 30.17 26.83
C THR A 78 23.61 30.11 27.55
N LEU A 79 22.85 29.06 27.29
CA LEU A 79 21.53 28.80 27.87
C LEU A 79 21.56 27.49 28.65
N SER A 80 20.96 27.46 29.84
CA SER A 80 20.86 26.28 30.70
C SER A 80 19.40 25.91 30.94
N GLY A 81 19.16 24.65 31.34
CA GLY A 81 17.82 24.13 31.65
C GLY A 81 17.12 23.49 30.46
N VAL A 82 17.87 23.12 29.42
CA VAL A 82 17.35 22.36 28.27
C VAL A 82 17.17 20.90 28.70
N VAL A 83 15.92 20.46 28.80
CA VAL A 83 15.55 19.11 29.26
C VAL A 83 14.53 18.44 28.33
N GLY A 84 14.06 19.13 27.30
CA GLY A 84 13.14 18.64 26.27
C GLY A 84 13.77 18.73 24.88
N ASP A 85 13.06 19.34 23.95
CA ASP A 85 13.41 19.38 22.53
C ASP A 85 14.46 20.45 22.22
N VAL A 86 15.19 20.26 21.12
CA VAL A 86 15.98 21.32 20.48
C VAL A 86 15.34 21.62 19.12
N ARG A 87 14.90 22.86 18.93
CA ARG A 87 14.25 23.30 17.69
C ARG A 87 15.02 24.48 17.09
N VAL A 88 15.53 24.30 15.88
CA VAL A 88 16.24 25.33 15.11
C VAL A 88 15.45 25.66 13.86
N SER A 89 15.21 26.95 13.60
CA SER A 89 14.57 27.42 12.38
C SER A 89 15.37 28.55 11.74
N LEU A 90 16.11 28.20 10.69
CA LEU A 90 16.76 29.13 9.76
C LEU A 90 15.67 29.70 8.85
N ARG A 91 15.55 31.03 8.71
CA ARG A 91 14.35 31.62 8.07
C ARG A 91 14.58 31.90 6.61
N LYS A 92 15.57 32.72 6.26
CA LYS A 92 15.91 33.14 4.90
C LYS A 92 17.39 33.43 4.84
N GLY A 93 18.06 33.01 3.78
CA GLY A 93 19.48 33.26 3.59
C GLY A 93 20.13 32.04 2.96
N ASN A 94 21.43 32.11 2.74
CA ASN A 94 22.25 30.92 2.58
C ASN A 94 22.89 30.62 3.93
N ASP A 95 22.40 29.60 4.61
CA ASP A 95 22.66 29.41 6.02
C ASP A 95 23.61 28.24 6.25
N ARG A 96 24.51 28.37 7.23
CA ARG A 96 25.37 27.27 7.69
C ARG A 96 25.13 27.03 9.16
N LEU A 97 24.68 25.83 9.50
CA LEU A 97 24.39 25.41 10.87
C LEU A 97 25.25 24.21 11.25
N THR A 98 25.99 24.33 12.35
CA THR A 98 26.73 23.22 12.94
C THR A 98 26.19 22.95 14.34
N ILE A 99 25.66 21.75 14.58
CA ILE A 99 25.25 21.30 15.92
C ILE A 99 26.19 20.19 16.37
N LYS A 100 26.83 20.39 17.52
CA LYS A 100 27.75 19.41 18.11
C LYS A 100 27.28 19.01 19.50
N GLY A 101 27.15 17.72 19.72
CA GLY A 101 27.04 17.17 21.05
C GLY A 101 28.43 17.00 21.69
N PRO A 102 28.55 17.03 23.02
CA PRO A 102 29.69 16.41 23.67
C PRO A 102 29.46 14.90 23.68
N GLN A 103 30.53 14.11 23.73
CA GLN A 103 30.51 12.64 23.81
C GLN A 103 29.65 12.03 24.96
N VAL A 104 29.02 12.86 25.81
CA VAL A 104 28.15 12.48 26.94
C VAL A 104 26.91 13.39 27.09
N GLY A 105 26.69 14.38 26.23
CA GLY A 105 25.54 15.30 26.32
C GLY A 105 24.50 14.97 25.25
N TYR A 106 23.26 14.78 25.68
CA TYR A 106 22.18 14.26 24.85
C TYR A 106 21.00 15.25 24.79
N VAL A 107 20.38 15.36 23.62
CA VAL A 107 19.03 15.94 23.50
C VAL A 107 18.08 14.92 24.09
N ARG A 108 17.30 15.30 25.09
CA ARG A 108 16.39 14.36 25.78
C ARG A 108 15.15 14.00 24.96
N GLY A 109 14.58 15.00 24.29
CA GLY A 109 13.48 14.81 23.35
C GLY A 109 14.00 14.77 21.92
N SER A 110 13.29 15.47 21.04
CA SER A 110 13.56 15.52 19.61
C SER A 110 14.47 16.68 19.22
N LEU A 111 15.28 16.50 18.18
CA LEU A 111 16.02 17.56 17.50
C LEU A 111 15.37 17.86 16.16
N SER A 112 14.79 19.05 16.01
CA SER A 112 14.17 19.51 14.76
C SER A 112 14.91 20.71 14.18
N ILE A 113 15.40 20.56 12.95
CA ILE A 113 16.08 21.61 12.18
C ILE A 113 15.22 21.93 10.96
N ARG A 114 14.81 23.20 10.82
CA ARG A 114 14.20 23.73 9.61
C ARG A 114 15.18 24.69 8.95
N GLY A 115 15.69 24.31 7.78
CA GLY A 115 16.46 25.17 6.90
C GLY A 115 15.62 26.28 6.28
N SER A 116 16.30 27.23 5.65
CA SER A 116 15.65 28.28 4.90
C SER A 116 15.44 27.90 3.43
N SER A 117 15.02 28.85 2.61
CA SER A 117 14.81 28.65 1.17
C SER A 117 15.99 29.06 0.28
N GLY A 118 17.16 29.34 0.87
CA GLY A 118 18.40 29.44 0.12
C GLY A 118 19.24 28.19 0.34
N THR A 119 20.51 28.21 -0.09
CA THR A 119 21.43 27.09 0.08
C THR A 119 21.78 26.92 1.55
N ASN A 120 21.46 25.76 2.12
CA ASN A 120 21.75 25.43 3.51
C ASN A 120 22.89 24.41 3.61
N GLU A 121 23.81 24.62 4.55
CA GLU A 121 24.85 23.65 4.93
C GLU A 121 24.65 23.27 6.40
N ILE A 122 24.11 22.07 6.65
CA ILE A 122 23.70 21.61 7.98
C ILE A 122 24.57 20.43 8.41
N HIS A 123 25.35 20.62 9.48
CA HIS A 123 26.19 19.57 10.06
C HIS A 123 25.74 19.23 11.47
N VAL A 124 25.37 17.97 11.72
CA VAL A 124 25.11 17.43 13.06
C VAL A 124 26.19 16.40 13.37
N SER A 125 26.91 16.55 14.48
CA SER A 125 27.92 15.56 14.88
C SER A 125 27.98 15.29 16.37
N ASP A 126 28.47 14.10 16.72
CA ASP A 126 28.80 13.70 18.10
C ASP A 126 27.62 13.84 19.08
N LEU A 127 26.38 13.59 18.61
CA LEU A 127 25.16 13.88 19.36
C LEU A 127 24.34 12.62 19.62
N CYS A 128 23.80 12.50 20.84
CA CYS A 128 22.75 11.54 21.16
C CYS A 128 21.39 12.24 21.22
N VAL A 129 20.40 11.78 20.47
CA VAL A 129 19.02 12.29 20.41
C VAL A 129 18.09 11.24 20.99
N GLY A 130 17.35 11.61 22.03
CA GLY A 130 16.52 10.70 22.84
C GLY A 130 15.21 10.28 22.18
N GLU A 131 14.79 10.97 21.13
CA GLU A 131 13.61 10.64 20.30
C GLU A 131 13.99 10.78 18.81
N ASP A 132 13.31 11.67 18.05
CA ASP A 132 13.52 11.85 16.62
C ASP A 132 14.55 12.95 16.29
N LEU A 133 15.30 12.75 15.21
CA LEU A 133 16.08 13.80 14.53
C LEU A 133 15.42 14.11 13.18
N SER A 134 14.89 15.32 13.01
CA SER A 134 14.33 15.77 11.73
C SER A 134 15.07 16.98 11.18
N ILE A 135 15.55 16.88 9.94
CA ILE A 135 16.16 17.98 9.18
C ILE A 135 15.29 18.23 7.94
N ARG A 136 14.78 19.45 7.77
CA ARG A 136 13.96 19.83 6.62
C ARG A 136 14.47 21.12 6.00
N THR A 137 14.98 21.10 4.79
CA THR A 137 15.38 22.29 4.04
C THR A 137 14.34 22.63 2.97
N ARG A 138 14.50 23.77 2.26
CA ARG A 138 13.46 24.31 1.38
C ARG A 138 14.00 24.90 0.08
N GLY A 139 14.67 24.09 -0.71
CA GLY A 139 14.97 24.42 -2.11
C GLY A 139 16.10 25.44 -2.27
N ALA A 140 16.66 25.43 -3.48
CA ALA A 140 18.10 25.60 -3.74
C ALA A 140 18.90 24.35 -3.35
N ALA A 141 20.18 24.31 -3.75
CA ALA A 141 21.10 23.20 -3.43
C ALA A 141 21.48 23.25 -1.95
N ASP A 142 21.22 22.16 -1.22
CA ASP A 142 21.43 21.98 0.20
C ASP A 142 22.42 20.84 0.48
N ALA A 143 23.27 21.00 1.51
CA ALA A 143 24.22 19.99 1.95
C ALA A 143 23.97 19.64 3.43
N ILE A 144 23.63 18.38 3.70
CA ILE A 144 23.24 17.90 5.03
C ILE A 144 24.17 16.75 5.42
N SER A 145 24.84 16.85 6.57
CA SER A 145 25.65 15.76 7.11
C SER A 145 25.29 15.42 8.55
N VAL A 146 25.07 14.14 8.84
CA VAL A 146 24.90 13.61 10.20
C VAL A 146 26.03 12.63 10.48
N ARG A 147 26.86 12.90 11.49
CA ARG A 147 28.08 12.10 11.74
C ARG A 147 28.20 11.66 13.19
N ALA A 148 28.67 10.44 13.43
CA ALA A 148 29.00 9.91 14.76
C ALA A 148 27.90 10.19 15.81
N SER A 149 26.63 9.99 15.44
CA SER A 149 25.48 10.38 16.25
C SER A 149 24.53 9.21 16.47
N GLU A 150 23.84 9.20 17.61
CA GLU A 150 22.84 8.20 17.97
C GLU A 150 21.46 8.86 18.02
N VAL A 151 20.47 8.26 17.38
CA VAL A 151 19.06 8.70 17.36
C VAL A 151 18.22 7.53 17.84
N ARG A 152 17.47 7.72 18.93
CA ARG A 152 16.71 6.61 19.54
C ARG A 152 15.59 6.11 18.64
N ASP A 153 14.85 7.04 18.04
CA ASP A 153 13.67 6.72 17.23
C ASP A 153 14.00 6.93 15.75
N ASN A 154 13.45 7.94 15.08
CA ASN A 154 13.60 8.12 13.63
C ASN A 154 14.59 9.24 13.25
N LEU A 155 15.33 9.02 12.16
CA LEU A 155 16.10 10.06 11.46
C LEU A 155 15.40 10.41 10.15
N VAL A 156 14.83 11.60 10.05
CA VAL A 156 14.09 12.06 8.87
C VAL A 156 14.78 13.26 8.23
N ILE A 157 15.26 13.10 7.00
CA ILE A 157 15.88 14.17 6.21
C ILE A 157 14.98 14.44 5.00
N ARG A 158 14.53 15.69 4.87
CA ARG A 158 13.74 16.17 3.73
C ARG A 158 14.42 17.38 3.08
N SER A 159 14.68 17.30 1.78
CA SER A 159 15.01 18.48 0.97
C SER A 159 13.92 18.72 -0.09
N ALA A 160 13.97 19.88 -0.75
CA ALA A 160 13.06 20.23 -1.83
C ALA A 160 13.82 20.33 -3.16
N ALA A 161 13.54 21.33 -4.00
CA ALA A 161 14.17 21.42 -5.31
C ALA A 161 15.59 22.02 -5.25
N GLY A 162 16.60 21.26 -5.63
CA GLY A 162 18.02 21.62 -5.56
C GLY A 162 18.89 20.47 -6.02
N ALA A 163 20.19 20.70 -6.21
CA ALA A 163 21.17 19.62 -6.31
C ALA A 163 21.66 19.36 -4.88
N ASP A 164 21.03 18.40 -4.22
CA ASP A 164 21.12 18.24 -2.78
C ASP A 164 22.03 17.07 -2.40
N SER A 165 22.76 17.21 -1.29
CA SER A 165 23.60 16.14 -0.77
C SER A 165 23.28 15.78 0.68
N VAL A 166 23.17 14.49 0.96
CA VAL A 166 22.93 13.93 2.29
C VAL A 166 24.01 12.91 2.61
N GLU A 167 24.74 13.14 3.70
CA GLU A 167 25.81 12.25 4.14
C GLU A 167 25.59 11.81 5.60
N CYS A 168 25.37 10.52 5.82
CA CYS A 168 25.27 9.92 7.15
C CYS A 168 26.49 9.00 7.38
N VAL A 169 27.35 9.32 8.36
CA VAL A 169 28.56 8.53 8.64
C VAL A 169 28.62 8.14 10.11
N GLY A 170 28.67 6.84 10.42
CA GLY A 170 28.77 6.41 11.82
C GLY A 170 27.51 6.71 12.63
N VAL A 171 26.33 6.64 12.01
CA VAL A 171 25.05 6.99 12.65
C VAL A 171 24.34 5.73 13.14
N THR A 172 23.83 5.74 14.36
CA THR A 172 22.94 4.68 14.88
C THR A 172 21.53 5.23 15.02
N VAL A 173 20.55 4.62 14.36
CA VAL A 173 19.12 4.97 14.40
C VAL A 173 18.35 3.79 14.95
N GLY A 174 17.58 3.95 16.02
CA GLY A 174 16.89 2.82 16.67
C GLY A 174 15.63 2.34 15.94
N ALA A 175 14.95 3.22 15.20
CA ALA A 175 13.84 2.87 14.31
C ALA A 175 14.27 3.03 12.85
N SER A 176 13.70 3.99 12.11
CA SER A 176 13.90 4.12 10.66
C SER A 176 14.68 5.37 10.28
N LEU A 177 15.49 5.26 9.21
CA LEU A 177 16.16 6.38 8.55
C LEU A 177 15.44 6.65 7.22
N ASP A 178 14.90 7.84 7.04
CA ASP A 178 14.17 8.24 5.84
C ASP A 178 14.78 9.53 5.26
N ALA A 179 15.52 9.38 4.16
CA ALA A 179 16.14 10.47 3.40
C ALA A 179 15.37 10.65 2.08
N ASP A 180 14.70 11.79 1.94
CA ASP A 180 13.95 12.13 0.72
C ASP A 180 14.35 13.53 0.29
N ILE A 181 15.15 13.59 -0.78
CA ILE A 181 15.61 14.83 -1.39
C ILE A 181 14.97 15.03 -2.76
N GLY A 182 13.77 14.48 -2.96
CA GLY A 182 13.04 14.54 -4.22
C GLY A 182 12.42 15.90 -4.54
N GLY A 183 13.04 16.66 -5.46
CA GLY A 183 12.39 17.78 -6.13
C GLY A 183 13.09 18.27 -7.40
N GLY A 184 12.43 18.20 -8.57
CA GLY A 184 12.92 18.85 -9.80
C GLY A 184 13.73 17.93 -10.72
N TRP A 185 14.65 18.54 -11.49
CA TRP A 185 15.57 17.90 -12.45
C TRP A 185 17.01 18.26 -12.07
N TYR A 186 17.53 17.64 -11.02
CA TYR A 186 18.82 17.92 -10.42
C TYR A 186 19.54 16.63 -10.03
N ASN A 187 20.87 16.72 -9.94
CA ASN A 187 21.70 15.58 -9.57
C ASN A 187 21.87 15.62 -8.06
N ASP A 188 21.28 14.64 -7.38
CA ASP A 188 21.30 14.52 -5.93
C ASP A 188 22.26 13.42 -5.47
N GLU A 189 22.83 13.56 -4.27
CA GLU A 189 23.76 12.59 -3.68
C GLU A 189 23.26 12.16 -2.30
N ILE A 190 23.11 10.85 -2.07
CA ILE A 190 22.84 10.30 -0.75
C ILE A 190 23.90 9.24 -0.42
N SER A 191 24.64 9.45 0.67
CA SER A 191 25.65 8.52 1.16
C SER A 191 25.38 8.14 2.61
N ILE A 192 25.27 6.85 2.89
CA ILE A 192 25.05 6.30 4.24
C ILE A 192 26.11 5.24 4.51
N VAL A 193 27.06 5.56 5.37
CA VAL A 193 28.23 4.72 5.62
C VAL A 193 28.49 4.46 7.11
N ASP A 194 29.05 3.30 7.43
CA ASP A 194 29.42 2.90 8.79
C ASP A 194 28.26 3.00 9.81
N SER A 195 27.01 2.77 9.36
CA SER A 195 25.81 3.11 10.13
C SER A 195 24.99 1.88 10.55
N VAL A 196 24.09 2.07 11.52
CA VAL A 196 23.14 1.04 11.98
C VAL A 196 21.74 1.64 11.99
N VAL A 197 20.79 1.00 11.30
CA VAL A 197 19.38 1.38 11.25
C VAL A 197 18.55 0.22 11.80
N GLY A 198 17.80 0.45 12.88
CA GLY A 198 17.15 -0.60 13.65
C GLY A 198 15.99 -1.29 12.93
N ASN A 199 15.28 -0.55 12.06
CA ASN A 199 14.17 -1.06 11.27
C ASN A 199 14.39 -0.84 9.77
N ASP A 200 13.87 0.24 9.20
CA ASP A 200 13.86 0.46 7.75
C ASP A 200 14.73 1.65 7.32
N LEU A 201 15.42 1.49 6.19
CA LEU A 201 16.16 2.54 5.51
C LEU A 201 15.45 2.89 4.20
N TYR A 202 14.98 4.13 4.08
CA TYR A 202 14.30 4.66 2.90
C TYR A 202 15.10 5.81 2.28
N CYS A 203 15.39 5.70 1.00
CA CYS A 203 16.13 6.72 0.25
C CYS A 203 15.39 7.06 -1.05
N ARG A 204 15.13 8.35 -1.26
CA ARG A 204 14.42 8.90 -2.41
C ARG A 204 15.14 10.13 -2.96
N SER A 205 15.35 10.17 -4.28
CA SER A 205 15.94 11.32 -5.00
C SER A 205 14.97 11.92 -6.02
N SER A 206 15.37 13.04 -6.62
CA SER A 206 14.63 13.71 -7.68
C SER A 206 14.90 13.08 -9.06
N ARG A 207 14.42 13.72 -10.13
CA ARG A 207 14.88 13.37 -11.49
C ARG A 207 16.24 14.02 -11.73
N GLY A 208 17.10 13.43 -12.52
CA GLY A 208 18.48 13.86 -12.76
C GLY A 208 19.44 12.70 -12.49
N ASP A 209 20.73 12.88 -12.79
CA ASP A 209 21.71 11.79 -12.63
C ASP A 209 22.14 11.75 -11.15
N ASN A 210 21.52 10.88 -10.37
CA ASN A 210 21.71 10.82 -8.92
C ASN A 210 22.75 9.78 -8.51
N GLU A 211 23.37 9.98 -7.36
CA GLU A 211 24.32 9.04 -6.76
C GLU A 211 23.81 8.57 -5.40
N PHE A 212 23.65 7.26 -5.24
CA PHE A 212 23.19 6.61 -4.02
C PHE A 212 24.21 5.59 -3.52
N ILE A 213 24.81 5.86 -2.36
CA ILE A 213 25.86 5.01 -1.78
C ILE A 213 25.43 4.52 -0.39
N VAL A 214 25.45 3.20 -0.18
CA VAL A 214 25.35 2.58 1.15
C VAL A 214 26.56 1.69 1.36
N GLY A 215 27.40 2.07 2.33
CA GLY A 215 28.62 1.35 2.70
C GLY A 215 28.57 0.87 4.14
N GLN A 216 29.16 -0.29 4.45
CA GLN A 216 29.44 -0.71 5.83
C GLN A 216 28.25 -0.52 6.82
N THR A 217 27.01 -0.77 6.38
CA THR A 217 25.78 -0.39 7.09
C THR A 217 24.88 -1.59 7.38
N VAL A 218 24.31 -1.67 8.59
CA VAL A 218 23.36 -2.71 8.99
C VAL A 218 21.95 -2.14 9.10
N VAL A 219 21.00 -2.73 8.38
CA VAL A 219 19.58 -2.38 8.41
C VAL A 219 18.79 -3.57 8.96
N GLY A 220 17.97 -3.32 9.98
CA GLY A 220 17.29 -4.37 10.73
C GLY A 220 16.20 -5.09 9.94
N ASN A 221 15.54 -4.41 9.01
CA ASN A 221 14.43 -4.94 8.22
C ASN A 221 14.58 -4.66 6.72
N ARG A 222 14.14 -3.51 6.20
CA ARG A 222 14.13 -3.24 4.76
C ARG A 222 15.01 -2.06 4.39
N THR A 223 15.76 -2.19 3.31
CA THR A 223 16.37 -1.08 2.58
C THR A 223 15.57 -0.85 1.30
N ARG A 224 15.04 0.36 1.09
CA ARG A 224 14.32 0.74 -0.12
C ARG A 224 14.95 1.99 -0.74
N VAL A 225 15.34 1.85 -2.00
CA VAL A 225 15.88 2.91 -2.84
C VAL A 225 14.88 3.16 -3.96
N ARG A 226 14.51 4.42 -4.16
CA ARG A 226 13.67 4.84 -5.28
C ARG A 226 14.23 6.11 -5.88
N LEU A 227 14.71 6.03 -7.11
CA LEU A 227 15.28 7.17 -7.83
C LEU A 227 14.30 7.64 -8.92
N GLY A 228 14.45 8.90 -9.34
CA GLY A 228 13.66 9.48 -10.44
C GLY A 228 14.27 9.14 -11.80
N ASN A 229 13.80 9.78 -12.87
CA ASN A 229 14.41 9.62 -14.20
C ASN A 229 15.77 10.33 -14.26
N GLY A 230 16.80 9.68 -14.76
CA GLY A 230 18.16 10.16 -14.98
C GLY A 230 19.11 8.97 -15.12
N ALA A 231 20.38 9.19 -15.45
CA ALA A 231 21.38 8.12 -15.42
C ALA A 231 21.90 7.99 -13.98
N ASP A 232 21.25 7.16 -13.18
CA ASP A 232 21.50 7.03 -11.76
C ASP A 232 22.59 6.00 -11.45
N HIS A 233 23.37 6.27 -10.39
CA HIS A 233 24.36 5.33 -9.86
C HIS A 233 23.98 4.87 -8.45
N VAL A 234 23.83 3.57 -8.25
CA VAL A 234 23.50 2.93 -6.98
C VAL A 234 24.63 1.99 -6.57
N GLN A 235 25.31 2.28 -5.46
CA GLN A 235 26.28 1.37 -4.86
C GLN A 235 25.83 0.95 -3.46
N ILE A 236 25.50 -0.33 -3.27
CA ILE A 236 25.13 -0.90 -1.98
C ILE A 236 26.06 -2.06 -1.68
N GLY A 237 27.07 -1.82 -0.87
CA GLY A 237 28.14 -2.79 -0.76
C GLY A 237 29.40 -2.25 -0.11
N TYR A 238 30.54 -2.83 -0.49
CA TYR A 238 31.81 -2.42 0.08
C TYR A 238 32.26 -1.12 -0.56
N VAL A 239 32.31 -0.06 0.25
CA VAL A 239 32.89 1.22 -0.15
C VAL A 239 34.33 1.29 0.38
N SER A 240 35.27 1.69 -0.47
CA SER A 240 36.69 1.73 -0.12
C SER A 240 36.99 2.77 0.98
N PRO A 241 37.97 2.51 1.88
CA PRO A 241 38.50 3.47 2.84
C PRO A 241 39.03 4.78 2.24
N ALA A 242 39.36 4.80 0.94
CA ALA A 242 39.75 6.04 0.25
C ALA A 242 38.54 6.95 -0.02
N ASP A 243 37.35 6.36 -0.06
CA ASP A 243 36.07 6.98 -0.36
C ASP A 243 35.22 7.17 0.92
N THR A 244 35.73 6.74 2.08
CA THR A 244 35.11 6.89 3.40
C THR A 244 35.99 7.67 4.37
N ILE A 245 35.41 8.65 5.07
CA ILE A 245 36.12 9.41 6.11
C ILE A 245 36.10 8.57 7.40
N ALA A 246 37.14 7.76 7.58
CA ALA A 246 37.33 6.79 8.66
C ALA A 246 36.80 7.21 10.06
N GLY A 247 35.78 6.49 10.55
CA GLY A 247 35.27 6.57 11.92
C GLY A 247 35.74 5.40 12.81
N PRO A 248 35.74 5.54 14.16
CA PRO A 248 36.31 4.55 15.09
C PRO A 248 35.39 3.36 15.42
N TYR A 249 34.23 3.20 14.77
CA TYR A 249 33.17 2.29 15.21
C TYR A 249 33.21 0.87 14.61
N LEU A 250 34.27 0.53 13.87
CA LEU A 250 34.47 -0.76 13.18
C LEU A 250 34.77 -1.98 14.09
N SER A 251 34.58 -1.90 15.42
CA SER A 251 34.93 -3.02 16.29
C SER A 251 33.87 -4.13 16.28
N GLY A 252 33.89 -4.99 15.26
CA GLY A 252 33.15 -6.26 15.26
C GLY A 252 32.44 -6.65 13.97
N MET A 253 32.44 -5.81 12.93
CA MET A 253 31.97 -6.22 11.60
C MET A 253 33.05 -7.01 10.87
N ASP A 254 32.64 -8.07 10.17
CA ASP A 254 33.53 -8.88 9.34
C ASP A 254 34.01 -8.00 8.16
N PRO A 255 35.33 -7.79 7.97
CA PRO A 255 35.84 -6.94 6.90
C PRO A 255 35.45 -7.39 5.47
N GLU A 256 34.92 -8.61 5.31
CA GLU A 256 34.47 -9.15 4.02
C GLU A 256 32.98 -8.95 3.73
N THR A 257 32.18 -8.43 4.66
CA THR A 257 30.77 -8.07 4.41
C THR A 257 30.47 -6.65 4.86
N SER A 258 30.00 -5.83 3.93
CA SER A 258 29.87 -4.38 4.11
C SER A 258 28.43 -3.99 4.44
N VAL A 259 27.44 -4.32 3.61
CA VAL A 259 26.04 -3.98 3.89
C VAL A 259 25.24 -5.22 4.27
N ARG A 260 24.41 -5.11 5.31
CA ARG A 260 23.48 -6.18 5.69
C ARG A 260 22.07 -5.66 5.87
N THR A 261 21.11 -6.21 5.12
CA THR A 261 19.68 -5.89 5.23
C THR A 261 18.84 -7.16 5.13
N ARG A 262 17.60 -7.19 5.66
CA ARG A 262 16.74 -8.38 5.47
C ARG A 262 16.11 -8.39 4.10
N GLN A 263 15.60 -7.26 3.65
CA GLN A 263 14.97 -7.06 2.34
C GLN A 263 15.62 -5.89 1.63
N LEU A 264 15.94 -6.04 0.35
CA LEU A 264 16.45 -4.96 -0.48
C LEU A 264 15.48 -4.70 -1.64
N GLN A 265 15.02 -3.46 -1.78
CA GLN A 265 14.17 -3.02 -2.87
C GLN A 265 14.82 -1.83 -3.58
N ILE A 266 15.02 -1.93 -4.89
CA ILE A 266 15.60 -0.89 -5.73
C ILE A 266 14.64 -0.63 -6.88
N HIS A 267 14.29 0.62 -7.09
CA HIS A 267 13.53 1.07 -8.25
C HIS A 267 14.28 2.28 -8.79
N THR A 268 14.92 2.12 -9.94
CA THR A 268 15.45 3.26 -10.68
C THR A 268 14.39 3.75 -11.67
N GLY A 269 14.60 4.93 -12.24
CA GLY A 269 13.61 5.61 -13.06
C GLY A 269 13.68 5.17 -14.50
N GLY A 270 13.97 6.12 -15.39
CA GLY A 270 14.42 5.82 -16.75
C GLY A 270 15.64 6.68 -17.03
N GLY A 271 16.53 6.21 -17.88
CA GLY A 271 17.93 6.63 -18.03
C GLY A 271 18.85 5.41 -17.92
N GLU A 272 20.10 5.52 -18.36
CA GLU A 272 21.07 4.41 -18.28
C GLU A 272 21.58 4.29 -16.83
N ASP A 273 20.97 3.40 -16.05
CA ASP A 273 21.22 3.26 -14.61
C ASP A 273 22.32 2.22 -14.32
N ASP A 274 23.15 2.44 -13.29
CA ASP A 274 24.22 1.52 -12.86
C ASP A 274 24.06 1.13 -11.39
N VAL A 275 23.77 -0.15 -11.14
CA VAL A 275 23.52 -0.72 -9.80
C VAL A 275 24.59 -1.72 -9.40
N ASP A 276 25.49 -1.34 -8.50
CA ASP A 276 26.53 -2.21 -7.91
C ASP A 276 26.13 -2.68 -6.50
N LEU A 277 25.83 -3.98 -6.37
CA LEU A 277 25.54 -4.64 -5.09
C LEU A 277 26.72 -5.44 -4.54
N SER A 278 27.95 -5.19 -4.99
CA SER A 278 29.09 -6.03 -4.63
C SER A 278 29.41 -6.03 -3.13
N HIS A 279 29.60 -7.22 -2.55
CA HIS A 279 29.79 -7.49 -1.12
C HIS A 279 28.55 -7.23 -0.22
N ALA A 280 27.35 -7.14 -0.79
CA ALA A 280 26.11 -6.98 -0.03
C ALA A 280 25.60 -8.30 0.59
N VAL A 281 24.93 -8.20 1.74
CA VAL A 281 24.22 -9.30 2.39
C VAL A 281 22.73 -8.97 2.50
N VAL A 282 21.93 -9.57 1.63
CA VAL A 282 20.47 -9.51 1.67
C VAL A 282 19.96 -10.84 2.24
N VAL A 283 19.32 -10.82 3.41
CA VAL A 283 19.00 -12.08 4.13
C VAL A 283 17.81 -12.83 3.54
N ARG A 284 16.79 -12.15 3.00
CA ARG A 284 15.52 -12.76 2.57
C ARG A 284 15.16 -12.64 1.09
N HIS A 285 15.21 -11.45 0.50
CA HIS A 285 14.97 -11.28 -0.93
C HIS A 285 15.43 -9.90 -1.39
N LEU A 286 15.96 -9.87 -2.61
CA LEU A 286 16.22 -8.67 -3.40
C LEU A 286 15.08 -8.49 -4.41
N ARG A 287 14.59 -7.26 -4.59
CA ARG A 287 13.74 -6.84 -5.71
C ARG A 287 14.37 -5.60 -6.35
N ALA A 288 14.80 -5.70 -7.60
CA ALA A 288 15.33 -4.58 -8.37
C ALA A 288 14.52 -4.39 -9.65
N PHE A 289 14.14 -3.16 -9.95
CA PHE A 289 13.46 -2.74 -11.17
C PHE A 289 14.27 -1.59 -11.77
N LEU A 290 14.84 -1.76 -12.96
CA LEU A 290 15.87 -0.87 -13.50
C LEU A 290 15.36 0.20 -14.47
N GLY A 291 14.13 0.09 -14.98
CA GLY A 291 13.60 1.06 -15.95
C GLY A 291 13.59 0.49 -17.36
N ASP A 292 13.29 1.32 -18.36
CA ASP A 292 13.12 0.91 -19.78
C ASP A 292 14.38 1.10 -20.66
N ASP A 293 15.48 1.60 -20.09
CA ASP A 293 16.67 2.03 -20.82
C ASP A 293 17.81 0.99 -20.69
N ALA A 294 19.01 1.24 -21.22
CA ALA A 294 20.10 0.26 -21.17
C ALA A 294 20.81 0.30 -19.81
N ASP A 295 20.41 -0.58 -18.90
CA ASP A 295 20.85 -0.55 -17.51
C ASP A 295 21.96 -1.57 -17.22
N GLN A 296 22.74 -1.29 -16.19
CA GLN A 296 23.79 -2.17 -15.69
C GLN A 296 23.50 -2.57 -14.25
N MET A 297 23.65 -3.86 -13.94
CA MET A 297 23.62 -4.33 -12.56
C MET A 297 24.72 -5.35 -12.28
N THR A 298 25.50 -5.10 -11.23
CA THR A 298 26.65 -5.90 -10.80
C THR A 298 26.39 -6.50 -9.42
N ILE A 299 26.51 -7.82 -9.29
CA ILE A 299 26.40 -8.55 -8.01
C ILE A 299 27.60 -9.49 -7.84
N MET A 300 28.69 -8.96 -7.28
CA MET A 300 29.91 -9.74 -7.00
C MET A 300 30.10 -9.99 -5.50
N ASP A 301 30.64 -11.16 -5.13
CA ASP A 301 31.05 -11.47 -3.75
C ASP A 301 29.96 -11.22 -2.68
N SER A 302 28.69 -11.40 -3.06
CA SER A 302 27.51 -11.05 -2.25
C SER A 302 26.76 -12.27 -1.75
N THR A 303 25.94 -12.10 -0.71
CA THR A 303 24.99 -13.11 -0.21
C THR A 303 23.57 -12.61 -0.38
N ILE A 304 22.79 -13.21 -1.29
CA ILE A 304 21.41 -12.80 -1.58
C ILE A 304 20.45 -13.96 -1.32
N GLY A 305 19.89 -14.00 -0.11
CA GLY A 305 18.96 -15.06 0.31
C GLY A 305 17.57 -14.95 -0.35
N GLY A 306 16.88 -16.09 -0.38
CA GLY A 306 15.49 -16.30 -0.82
C GLY A 306 15.17 -15.88 -2.26
N ASN A 307 13.87 -15.85 -2.59
CA ASN A 307 13.39 -15.58 -3.95
C ASN A 307 13.64 -14.13 -4.30
N SER A 308 14.64 -13.89 -5.14
CA SER A 308 15.01 -12.56 -5.58
C SER A 308 14.49 -12.32 -6.99
N ILE A 309 14.24 -11.05 -7.31
CA ILE A 309 13.75 -10.61 -8.61
C ILE A 309 14.62 -9.44 -9.02
N VAL A 310 15.14 -9.51 -10.24
CA VAL A 310 15.68 -8.37 -10.96
C VAL A 310 14.80 -8.22 -12.19
N ASN A 311 14.47 -7.00 -12.60
CA ASN A 311 13.75 -6.73 -13.81
C ASN A 311 14.40 -5.53 -14.49
N GLY A 312 14.95 -5.74 -15.69
CA GLY A 312 15.54 -4.71 -16.54
C GLY A 312 14.60 -4.14 -17.61
N ASP A 313 13.35 -4.63 -17.66
CA ASP A 313 12.35 -4.20 -18.64
C ASP A 313 12.86 -4.21 -20.10
N THR A 314 12.40 -3.30 -20.95
CA THR A 314 12.62 -3.35 -22.41
C THR A 314 14.03 -2.99 -22.90
N GLY A 315 15.01 -2.70 -22.03
CA GLY A 315 16.37 -2.25 -22.36
C GLY A 315 17.37 -3.32 -22.84
N ASP A 316 18.53 -2.86 -23.37
CA ASP A 316 19.70 -3.72 -23.66
C ASP A 316 20.57 -3.85 -22.40
N ASP A 317 20.10 -4.60 -21.40
CA ASP A 317 20.74 -4.61 -20.07
C ASP A 317 22.00 -5.47 -19.96
N LEU A 318 22.92 -5.02 -19.11
CA LEU A 318 24.12 -5.74 -18.71
C LEU A 318 24.05 -6.22 -17.26
N PHE A 319 24.00 -7.53 -17.07
CA PHE A 319 24.00 -8.12 -15.73
C PHE A 319 25.28 -8.92 -15.46
N GLU A 320 26.08 -8.52 -14.47
CA GLU A 320 27.31 -9.23 -14.08
C GLU A 320 27.19 -9.85 -12.69
N ALA A 321 27.40 -11.17 -12.54
CA ALA A 321 27.28 -11.83 -11.23
C ALA A 321 28.35 -12.89 -10.93
N GLY A 322 28.80 -12.96 -9.67
CA GLY A 322 29.82 -13.90 -9.20
C GLY A 322 29.68 -14.34 -7.74
N THR A 323 28.86 -15.37 -7.48
CA THR A 323 28.60 -16.14 -6.22
C THR A 323 28.44 -15.37 -4.88
N SER A 324 27.37 -15.57 -4.08
CA SER A 324 26.98 -16.83 -3.41
C SER A 324 25.53 -16.84 -2.84
N TYR A 325 24.91 -18.03 -2.84
CA TYR A 325 23.66 -18.49 -2.17
C TYR A 325 22.33 -17.76 -2.45
N GLY A 326 21.44 -18.42 -3.21
CA GLY A 326 19.99 -18.40 -2.96
C GLY A 326 19.10 -17.68 -3.98
N ALA A 327 19.64 -16.78 -4.78
CA ALA A 327 18.85 -15.97 -5.70
C ALA A 327 18.42 -16.74 -6.95
N GLU A 328 17.11 -16.83 -7.17
CA GLU A 328 16.55 -16.92 -8.51
C GLU A 328 16.76 -15.54 -9.16
N LEU A 329 17.23 -15.49 -10.40
CA LEU A 329 17.34 -14.24 -11.16
C LEU A 329 16.24 -14.27 -12.22
N TYR A 330 15.67 -13.13 -12.52
CA TYR A 330 14.76 -12.95 -13.64
C TYR A 330 15.32 -11.80 -14.48
N SER A 331 15.14 -11.87 -15.79
CA SER A 331 15.38 -10.78 -16.74
C SER A 331 14.18 -10.87 -17.66
N ALA A 332 13.52 -9.78 -18.00
CA ALA A 332 12.35 -9.82 -18.86
C ALA A 332 12.43 -8.57 -19.74
N GLY A 333 12.83 -8.74 -21.00
CA GLY A 333 12.97 -7.62 -21.92
C GLY A 333 12.49 -7.94 -23.34
N HIS A 334 12.23 -6.90 -24.13
CA HIS A 334 11.85 -7.01 -25.55
C HIS A 334 13.04 -6.78 -26.50
N HIS A 335 14.26 -6.60 -25.99
CA HIS A 335 15.49 -6.25 -26.74
C HIS A 335 16.69 -7.13 -26.32
N ASP A 336 17.89 -6.94 -26.93
CA ASP A 336 19.00 -7.91 -26.89
C ASP A 336 19.87 -7.72 -25.63
N GLY A 337 19.56 -8.40 -24.52
CA GLY A 337 20.32 -8.30 -23.25
C GLY A 337 21.58 -9.18 -23.20
N THR A 338 22.55 -8.83 -22.33
CA THR A 338 23.70 -9.69 -22.04
C THR A 338 23.90 -9.96 -20.54
N VAL A 339 23.89 -11.23 -20.16
CA VAL A 339 24.17 -11.66 -18.79
C VAL A 339 25.52 -12.37 -18.71
N TYR A 340 26.44 -11.87 -17.88
CA TYR A 340 27.75 -12.45 -17.61
C TYR A 340 27.80 -13.08 -16.21
N PHE A 341 28.18 -14.35 -16.16
CA PHE A 341 28.47 -15.05 -14.91
C PHE A 341 29.94 -15.40 -14.81
N THR A 342 30.55 -15.03 -13.69
CA THR A 342 31.91 -15.45 -13.33
C THR A 342 31.82 -16.20 -12.01
N SER A 343 31.93 -17.54 -12.02
CA SER A 343 31.92 -18.31 -10.75
C SER A 343 32.97 -19.43 -10.70
N PRO A 344 33.76 -19.51 -9.61
CA PRO A 344 34.63 -20.65 -9.34
C PRO A 344 33.88 -21.87 -8.75
N TRP A 345 32.58 -21.77 -8.42
CA TRP A 345 31.82 -22.84 -7.75
C TRP A 345 30.51 -23.18 -8.49
N PRO A 346 30.06 -24.45 -8.50
CA PRO A 346 28.74 -24.80 -9.05
C PRO A 346 27.62 -24.16 -8.24
N PHE A 347 26.66 -23.52 -8.90
CA PHE A 347 25.46 -22.96 -8.28
C PHE A 347 24.70 -24.03 -7.49
N ALA A 348 24.30 -23.71 -6.26
CA ALA A 348 23.40 -24.52 -5.44
C ALA A 348 22.01 -23.86 -5.46
N GLY A 349 21.22 -24.15 -6.48
CA GLY A 349 19.88 -23.58 -6.72
C GLY A 349 19.45 -23.77 -8.18
N GLU A 350 18.16 -23.68 -8.47
CA GLU A 350 17.68 -23.54 -9.86
C GLU A 350 17.76 -22.04 -10.21
N THR A 351 18.68 -21.65 -11.10
CA THR A 351 18.73 -20.29 -11.65
C THR A 351 17.95 -20.28 -12.96
N PHE A 352 17.03 -19.34 -13.10
CA PHE A 352 16.18 -19.18 -14.28
C PHE A 352 16.60 -17.92 -15.05
N PHE A 353 16.40 -17.93 -16.35
CA PHE A 353 16.59 -16.77 -17.22
C PHE A 353 15.39 -16.75 -18.14
N ASP A 354 14.71 -15.61 -18.19
CA ASP A 354 13.84 -15.26 -19.29
C ASP A 354 14.58 -14.18 -20.09
N GLY A 355 14.47 -14.23 -21.42
CA GLY A 355 15.06 -13.24 -22.32
C GLY A 355 14.00 -12.34 -22.94
N GLY A 356 12.73 -12.71 -22.80
CA GLY A 356 11.62 -12.09 -23.52
C GLY A 356 11.82 -12.11 -25.04
N GLU A 357 11.52 -11.01 -25.73
CA GLU A 357 11.47 -10.93 -27.20
C GLU A 357 12.78 -10.39 -27.83
N GLY A 358 13.96 -10.93 -27.49
CA GLY A 358 15.28 -10.53 -28.03
C GLY A 358 16.25 -11.68 -28.38
N GLU A 359 17.40 -11.37 -28.99
CA GLU A 359 18.57 -12.27 -29.10
C GLU A 359 19.48 -12.12 -27.87
N ASP A 360 19.03 -12.65 -26.72
CA ASP A 360 19.78 -12.54 -25.48
C ASP A 360 21.02 -13.45 -25.44
N THR A 361 22.10 -12.92 -24.85
CA THR A 361 23.37 -13.64 -24.73
C THR A 361 23.71 -13.94 -23.27
N LEU A 362 23.70 -15.22 -22.91
CA LEU A 362 24.24 -15.71 -21.65
C LEU A 362 25.71 -16.12 -21.82
N ARG A 363 26.62 -15.53 -21.05
CA ARG A 363 28.04 -15.89 -21.03
C ARG A 363 28.45 -16.43 -19.67
N TYR A 364 28.99 -17.64 -19.67
CA TYR A 364 29.54 -18.27 -18.47
C TYR A 364 31.06 -18.38 -18.60
N GLU A 365 31.80 -17.72 -17.70
CA GLU A 365 33.25 -17.86 -17.61
C GLU A 365 33.63 -18.71 -16.39
N ARG A 366 34.33 -19.82 -16.65
CA ARG A 366 34.85 -20.71 -15.61
C ARG A 366 36.33 -20.96 -15.84
N ASP A 367 37.13 -20.72 -14.79
CA ASP A 367 38.56 -21.02 -14.80
C ASP A 367 39.33 -20.38 -15.99
N GLY A 368 38.84 -19.24 -16.53
CA GLY A 368 39.43 -18.52 -17.66
C GLY A 368 39.07 -19.05 -19.06
N GLU A 369 38.13 -19.99 -19.17
CA GLU A 369 37.51 -20.41 -20.43
C GLU A 369 36.07 -19.88 -20.51
N VAL A 370 35.74 -19.15 -21.58
CA VAL A 370 34.38 -18.64 -21.87
C VAL A 370 33.61 -19.71 -22.62
N GLU A 371 32.53 -20.21 -22.03
CA GLU A 371 31.57 -21.10 -22.69
C GLU A 371 30.30 -20.30 -23.00
N GLN A 372 29.97 -20.14 -24.29
CA GLN A 372 28.70 -19.58 -24.74
C GLN A 372 27.69 -20.73 -24.79
N ASP A 373 26.69 -20.73 -23.92
CA ASP A 373 25.69 -21.82 -23.86
C ASP A 373 24.31 -21.33 -24.31
N ASP A 374 24.02 -21.49 -25.60
CA ASP A 374 22.73 -21.15 -26.21
C ASP A 374 21.57 -22.08 -25.75
N ARG A 375 21.80 -23.02 -24.81
CA ARG A 375 20.86 -24.10 -24.44
C ARG A 375 20.11 -23.91 -23.12
N GLN A 376 20.36 -22.83 -22.37
CA GLN A 376 19.70 -22.59 -21.07
C GLN A 376 18.51 -21.63 -21.11
N TRP A 377 18.19 -21.06 -22.27
CA TRP A 377 16.94 -20.33 -22.47
C TRP A 377 15.76 -21.30 -22.42
N LYS A 378 14.94 -21.21 -21.36
CA LYS A 378 13.61 -21.82 -21.34
C LYS A 378 12.60 -20.70 -21.56
N SER A 379 11.61 -20.94 -22.40
CA SER A 379 10.53 -19.96 -22.62
C SER A 379 9.82 -19.66 -21.30
N PHE A 380 9.46 -18.40 -21.08
CA PHE A 380 8.67 -17.86 -19.96
C PHE A 380 7.60 -18.84 -19.43
N GLU A 381 6.80 -19.43 -20.33
CA GLU A 381 5.74 -20.40 -20.02
C GLU A 381 6.21 -21.65 -19.26
N GLN A 382 7.44 -22.14 -19.47
CA GLN A 382 7.95 -23.36 -18.83
C GLN A 382 8.53 -23.11 -17.43
N ILE A 383 8.80 -21.86 -17.08
CA ILE A 383 9.38 -21.44 -15.81
C ILE A 383 8.25 -21.08 -14.83
N VAL A 384 7.24 -20.35 -15.31
CA VAL A 384 6.02 -20.02 -14.56
C VAL A 384 5.28 -21.27 -14.09
N ASP A 385 5.16 -22.30 -14.95
CA ASP A 385 4.47 -23.56 -14.63
C ASP A 385 5.05 -24.35 -13.43
N ARG A 386 6.33 -24.14 -13.09
CA ARG A 386 6.99 -24.85 -11.97
C ARG A 386 7.01 -24.03 -10.66
N HIS A 387 6.91 -22.70 -10.74
CA HIS A 387 7.03 -21.78 -9.60
C HIS A 387 5.79 -20.92 -9.32
N ALA A 388 4.66 -21.18 -10.01
CA ALA A 388 3.35 -20.54 -9.85
C ALA A 388 2.75 -20.51 -8.41
N ASN A 389 3.45 -21.00 -7.39
CA ASN A 389 3.02 -20.92 -5.98
C ASN A 389 3.82 -19.93 -5.13
N LEU A 390 4.78 -19.17 -5.68
CA LEU A 390 5.59 -18.18 -4.93
C LEU A 390 5.65 -16.78 -5.57
N VAL A 391 4.93 -16.55 -6.69
CA VAL A 391 4.89 -15.26 -7.42
C VAL A 391 3.47 -14.66 -7.42
N SER A 392 2.74 -14.77 -6.30
CA SER A 392 1.50 -14.02 -6.08
C SER A 392 1.62 -13.17 -4.81
N LEU A 393 2.37 -12.07 -4.94
CA LEU A 393 2.15 -10.88 -4.12
C LEU A 393 1.95 -9.73 -5.11
N PRO A 394 0.73 -9.19 -5.25
CA PRO A 394 0.50 -8.10 -6.18
C PRO A 394 1.33 -6.87 -5.75
N THR A 395 2.11 -6.36 -6.70
CA THR A 395 2.57 -4.98 -6.74
C THR A 395 1.41 -4.10 -7.18
N ALA A 396 0.79 -3.40 -6.24
CA ALA A 396 0.03 -2.18 -6.51
C ALA A 396 0.30 -1.18 -5.38
N GLU A 397 1.40 -0.41 -5.49
CA GLU A 397 1.50 0.89 -4.81
C GLU A 397 1.14 1.97 -5.86
N GLY A 398 -0.14 2.03 -6.21
CA GLY A 398 -0.77 3.18 -6.83
C GLY A 398 -1.98 3.54 -5.97
N THR A 399 -2.14 4.81 -5.59
CA THR A 399 -3.45 5.27 -5.14
C THR A 399 -4.42 5.08 -6.30
N ALA A 400 -5.51 4.33 -6.10
CA ALA A 400 -6.53 4.18 -7.11
C ALA A 400 -7.06 5.56 -7.54
N ASP A 401 -7.18 5.79 -8.85
CA ASP A 401 -7.57 7.08 -9.41
C ASP A 401 -9.05 7.40 -9.14
N THR A 402 -9.88 6.38 -8.89
CA THR A 402 -11.31 6.53 -8.56
C THR A 402 -11.76 5.55 -7.47
N PRO A 403 -12.91 5.81 -6.79
CA PRO A 403 -13.52 4.84 -5.86
C PRO A 403 -13.83 3.47 -6.48
N ALA A 404 -14.11 3.41 -7.79
CA ALA A 404 -14.36 2.16 -8.50
C ALA A 404 -13.08 1.33 -8.62
N ASP A 405 -11.97 1.97 -8.99
CA ASP A 405 -10.65 1.32 -9.08
C ASP A 405 -10.20 0.82 -7.70
N ALA A 406 -10.46 1.60 -6.65
CA ALA A 406 -10.17 1.19 -5.27
C ALA A 406 -10.98 -0.07 -4.87
N VAL A 407 -12.27 -0.12 -5.22
CA VAL A 407 -13.12 -1.29 -4.99
C VAL A 407 -12.61 -2.50 -5.75
N ASN A 408 -12.16 -2.35 -6.99
CA ASN A 408 -11.68 -3.45 -7.82
C ASN A 408 -10.32 -3.98 -7.34
N ALA A 409 -9.38 -3.10 -6.98
CA ALA A 409 -8.10 -3.48 -6.39
C ALA A 409 -8.31 -4.23 -5.06
N PHE A 410 -9.15 -3.67 -4.18
CA PHE A 410 -9.55 -4.33 -2.94
C PHE A 410 -10.26 -5.68 -3.18
N ALA A 411 -11.04 -5.80 -4.27
CA ALA A 411 -11.68 -7.07 -4.62
C ALA A 411 -10.67 -8.18 -4.89
N ALA A 412 -9.57 -7.86 -5.59
CA ALA A 412 -8.50 -8.81 -5.89
C ALA A 412 -7.81 -9.27 -4.60
N ASP A 413 -7.37 -8.33 -3.78
CA ASP A 413 -6.68 -8.61 -2.51
C ASP A 413 -7.56 -9.44 -1.58
N LEU A 414 -8.82 -9.03 -1.41
CA LEU A 414 -9.76 -9.74 -0.56
C LEU A 414 -10.08 -11.13 -1.12
N TYR A 415 -10.19 -11.29 -2.44
CA TYR A 415 -10.39 -12.61 -3.03
C TYR A 415 -9.23 -13.55 -2.72
N HIS A 416 -7.97 -13.09 -2.82
CA HIS A 416 -6.80 -13.92 -2.53
C HIS A 416 -6.80 -14.47 -1.11
N GLU A 417 -7.20 -13.66 -0.12
CA GLU A 417 -7.33 -14.12 1.26
C GLU A 417 -8.53 -15.07 1.46
N LEU A 418 -9.67 -14.79 0.81
CA LEU A 418 -10.89 -15.57 0.98
C LEU A 418 -10.91 -16.89 0.19
N ALA A 419 -10.16 -16.98 -0.91
CA ALA A 419 -10.13 -18.15 -1.80
C ALA A 419 -9.25 -19.30 -1.27
N GLY A 420 -8.77 -19.23 -0.03
CA GLY A 420 -7.92 -20.27 0.59
C GLY A 420 -8.61 -21.63 0.84
N SER A 421 -9.89 -21.78 0.51
CA SER A 421 -10.63 -23.05 0.57
C SER A 421 -11.26 -23.39 -0.77
N GLU A 422 -11.31 -24.69 -1.11
CA GLU A 422 -11.98 -25.20 -2.32
C GLU A 422 -13.54 -25.21 -2.19
N GLU A 423 -14.11 -24.51 -1.20
CA GLU A 423 -15.56 -24.36 -1.05
C GLU A 423 -16.07 -23.20 -1.92
N ASN A 424 -17.28 -23.31 -2.45
CA ASN A 424 -17.90 -22.23 -3.23
C ASN A 424 -17.85 -20.89 -2.47
N LEU A 425 -17.43 -19.84 -3.16
CA LEU A 425 -17.33 -18.50 -2.62
C LEU A 425 -18.25 -17.54 -3.38
N VAL A 426 -18.96 -16.70 -2.64
CA VAL A 426 -19.58 -15.47 -3.13
C VAL A 426 -19.33 -14.35 -2.11
N PHE A 427 -18.90 -13.18 -2.57
CA PHE A 427 -18.89 -11.97 -1.76
C PHE A 427 -19.11 -10.74 -2.64
N SER A 428 -19.31 -9.59 -1.99
CA SER A 428 -19.47 -8.31 -2.66
C SER A 428 -18.37 -7.39 -2.16
N PRO A 429 -17.31 -7.14 -2.95
CA PRO A 429 -16.24 -6.23 -2.57
C PRO A 429 -16.77 -4.81 -2.38
N LEU A 430 -17.69 -4.36 -3.24
CA LEU A 430 -18.38 -3.08 -3.10
C LEU A 430 -19.09 -2.93 -1.75
N SER A 431 -19.85 -3.95 -1.32
CA SER A 431 -20.56 -3.95 -0.03
C SER A 431 -19.61 -3.79 1.15
N ILE A 432 -18.53 -4.57 1.16
CA ILE A 432 -17.54 -4.54 2.24
C ILE A 432 -16.78 -3.21 2.24
N SER A 433 -16.33 -2.77 1.06
CA SER A 433 -15.63 -1.49 0.87
C SER A 433 -16.49 -0.31 1.30
N ALA A 434 -17.77 -0.26 0.94
CA ALA A 434 -18.67 0.82 1.35
C ALA A 434 -18.89 0.88 2.87
N ALA A 435 -19.00 -0.29 3.53
CA ALA A 435 -19.10 -0.36 4.98
C ALA A 435 -17.82 0.16 5.65
N LEU A 436 -16.65 -0.22 5.14
CA LEU A 436 -15.36 0.21 5.67
C LEU A 436 -15.05 1.68 5.33
N ALA A 437 -15.56 2.22 4.23
CA ALA A 437 -15.44 3.64 3.91
C ALA A 437 -16.19 4.53 4.91
N MET A 438 -17.34 4.05 5.43
CA MET A 438 -18.04 4.74 6.53
C MET A 438 -17.30 4.64 7.87
N VAL A 439 -16.48 3.62 8.08
CA VAL A 439 -15.57 3.53 9.24
C VAL A 439 -14.39 4.48 9.04
N TYR A 440 -13.81 4.48 7.84
CA TYR A 440 -12.64 5.27 7.46
C TYR A 440 -12.87 6.78 7.62
N ALA A 441 -14.12 7.23 7.41
CA ALA A 441 -14.54 8.61 7.65
C ALA A 441 -14.35 9.10 9.10
N GLY A 442 -14.19 8.18 10.06
CA GLY A 442 -13.96 8.50 11.47
C GLY A 442 -12.68 7.89 12.03
N ALA A 443 -11.83 7.29 11.18
CA ALA A 443 -10.53 6.74 11.57
C ALA A 443 -9.44 7.81 11.50
N GLU A 444 -8.47 7.76 12.42
CA GLU A 444 -7.34 8.69 12.46
C GLU A 444 -6.00 7.93 12.50
N GLU A 445 -4.91 8.67 12.26
CA GLU A 445 -3.51 8.22 12.42
C GLU A 445 -3.21 6.85 11.76
N GLU A 446 -2.60 5.91 12.50
CA GLU A 446 -2.16 4.61 11.98
C GLU A 446 -3.36 3.71 11.59
N THR A 447 -4.48 3.79 12.33
CA THR A 447 -5.70 3.07 11.97
C THR A 447 -6.20 3.53 10.59
N ALA A 448 -6.19 4.84 10.33
CA ALA A 448 -6.52 5.37 9.01
C ALA A 448 -5.48 4.95 7.95
N ALA A 449 -4.19 5.00 8.25
CA ALA A 449 -3.14 4.63 7.29
C ALA A 449 -3.25 3.16 6.85
N GLN A 450 -3.48 2.23 7.78
CA GLN A 450 -3.69 0.81 7.49
C GLN A 450 -4.93 0.59 6.63
N MET A 451 -6.05 1.23 6.98
CA MET A 451 -7.29 1.13 6.20
C MET A 451 -7.12 1.69 4.79
N ALA A 452 -6.49 2.85 4.64
CA ALA A 452 -6.27 3.50 3.35
C ALA A 452 -5.46 2.59 2.41
N LYS A 453 -4.39 1.99 2.94
CA LYS A 453 -3.53 1.08 2.19
C LYS A 453 -4.27 -0.17 1.71
N VAL A 454 -5.00 -0.86 2.60
CA VAL A 454 -5.67 -2.12 2.25
C VAL A 454 -6.90 -1.91 1.37
N LEU A 455 -7.61 -0.80 1.57
CA LEU A 455 -8.80 -0.46 0.78
C LEU A 455 -8.48 0.28 -0.52
N HIS A 456 -7.19 0.55 -0.78
CA HIS A 456 -6.71 1.37 -1.89
C HIS A 456 -7.34 2.77 -1.91
N PHE A 457 -7.68 3.31 -0.74
CA PHE A 457 -8.27 4.64 -0.62
C PHE A 457 -7.17 5.71 -0.61
N PRO A 458 -7.44 6.89 -1.20
CA PRO A 458 -6.65 8.08 -0.92
C PRO A 458 -6.84 8.52 0.54
N GLU A 459 -6.12 9.57 0.93
CA GLU A 459 -6.30 10.19 2.25
C GLU A 459 -7.78 10.58 2.49
N SER A 460 -8.27 10.22 3.68
CA SER A 460 -9.63 10.51 4.13
C SER A 460 -9.93 12.00 4.00
N SER A 461 -10.84 12.34 3.09
CA SER A 461 -11.21 13.71 2.78
C SER A 461 -12.70 13.80 2.41
N PRO A 462 -13.36 14.95 2.66
CA PRO A 462 -14.74 15.16 2.23
C PRO A 462 -14.95 14.90 0.73
N GLU A 463 -13.96 15.22 -0.10
CA GLU A 463 -13.96 15.01 -1.55
C GLU A 463 -14.00 13.52 -1.89
N PHE A 464 -13.12 12.70 -1.31
CA PHE A 464 -13.12 11.25 -1.50
C PHE A 464 -14.50 10.63 -1.15
N HIS A 465 -15.06 11.01 0.00
CA HIS A 465 -16.36 10.48 0.41
C HIS A 465 -17.49 10.95 -0.52
N ALA A 466 -17.42 12.17 -1.04
CA ALA A 466 -18.38 12.67 -2.03
C ALA A 466 -18.32 11.86 -3.34
N GLU A 467 -17.12 11.60 -3.87
CA GLU A 467 -16.93 10.76 -5.06
C GLU A 467 -17.42 9.32 -4.85
N TYR A 468 -17.15 8.74 -3.67
CA TYR A 468 -17.69 7.43 -3.31
C TYR A 468 -19.23 7.47 -3.25
N GLY A 469 -19.80 8.57 -2.75
CA GLY A 469 -21.24 8.79 -2.73
C GLY A 469 -21.86 8.91 -4.12
N GLU A 470 -21.14 9.48 -5.09
CA GLU A 470 -21.54 9.51 -6.51
C GLU A 470 -21.56 8.11 -7.12
N LEU A 471 -20.55 7.27 -6.84
CA LEU A 471 -20.52 5.86 -7.25
C LEU A 471 -21.77 5.12 -6.73
N LEU A 472 -22.05 5.21 -5.43
CA LEU A 472 -23.25 4.59 -4.84
C LEU A 472 -24.55 5.21 -5.37
N GLY A 473 -24.54 6.50 -5.68
CA GLY A 473 -25.66 7.21 -6.31
C GLY A 473 -26.00 6.67 -7.68
N SER A 474 -24.99 6.50 -8.53
CA SER A 474 -25.12 5.92 -9.86
C SER A 474 -25.74 4.52 -9.83
N LEU A 475 -25.36 3.69 -8.85
CA LEU A 475 -25.92 2.34 -8.66
C LEU A 475 -27.37 2.36 -8.19
N ARG A 476 -27.73 3.26 -7.27
CA ARG A 476 -29.13 3.44 -6.85
C ARG A 476 -30.02 3.92 -7.98
N GLU A 477 -29.50 4.75 -8.89
CA GLU A 477 -30.24 5.19 -10.08
C GLU A 477 -30.45 4.07 -11.10
N ALA A 478 -29.66 2.98 -11.02
CA ALA A 478 -29.84 1.81 -11.85
C ALA A 478 -31.07 0.97 -11.44
N ASP A 479 -31.50 1.07 -10.17
CA ASP A 479 -32.68 0.37 -9.68
C ASP A 479 -33.94 0.84 -10.45
N GLY A 480 -34.60 -0.09 -11.14
CA GLY A 480 -35.74 0.19 -12.02
C GLY A 480 -35.43 0.14 -13.52
N LEU A 481 -34.20 -0.16 -13.92
CA LEU A 481 -33.91 -0.60 -15.30
C LEU A 481 -34.69 -1.89 -15.64
N GLU A 482 -35.01 -2.08 -16.91
CA GLU A 482 -35.87 -3.19 -17.33
C GLU A 482 -35.21 -4.54 -17.07
N GLY A 483 -35.84 -5.38 -16.23
CA GLY A 483 -35.33 -6.70 -15.91
C GLY A 483 -34.23 -6.72 -14.85
N LEU A 484 -33.98 -5.59 -14.19
CA LEU A 484 -33.09 -5.44 -13.04
C LEU A 484 -33.88 -5.05 -11.79
N ASP A 485 -33.51 -5.65 -10.67
CA ASP A 485 -33.97 -5.37 -9.33
C ASP A 485 -32.74 -5.32 -8.42
N LEU A 486 -32.24 -4.11 -8.18
CA LEU A 486 -30.99 -3.85 -7.49
C LEU A 486 -31.27 -3.03 -6.24
N ASN A 487 -30.98 -3.57 -5.07
CA ASN A 487 -31.03 -2.81 -3.83
C ASN A 487 -29.63 -2.72 -3.23
N VAL A 488 -29.08 -1.50 -3.15
CA VAL A 488 -27.82 -1.20 -2.45
C VAL A 488 -28.18 -0.35 -1.23
N ALA A 489 -28.14 -0.97 -0.05
CA ALA A 489 -28.59 -0.34 1.19
C ALA A 489 -27.47 -0.28 2.23
N ASN A 490 -27.17 0.93 2.69
CA ASN A 490 -26.30 1.18 3.83
C ASN A 490 -27.15 1.59 5.04
N SER A 491 -26.76 1.17 6.23
CA SER A 491 -27.36 1.65 7.47
C SER A 491 -26.34 1.71 8.60
N LEU A 492 -26.57 2.69 9.45
CA LEU A 492 -25.74 3.01 10.60
C LEU A 492 -26.62 2.91 11.85
N TRP A 493 -26.32 1.95 12.72
CA TRP A 493 -27.09 1.64 13.92
C TRP A 493 -26.27 2.00 15.15
N ARG A 494 -26.74 2.94 15.95
CA ARG A 494 -25.99 3.54 17.05
C ARG A 494 -26.60 3.21 18.39
N GLN A 495 -25.75 3.11 19.40
CA GLN A 495 -26.20 3.19 20.77
C GLN A 495 -26.82 4.58 21.02
N PHE A 496 -28.09 4.60 21.43
CA PHE A 496 -28.91 5.81 21.45
C PHE A 496 -28.38 6.95 22.34
N ASP A 497 -27.58 6.64 23.37
CA ASP A 497 -27.01 7.61 24.31
C ASP A 497 -25.50 7.81 24.16
N PHE A 498 -24.87 7.21 23.14
CA PHE A 498 -23.47 7.44 22.85
C PHE A 498 -23.28 8.79 22.12
N PRO A 499 -22.32 9.64 22.56
CA PRO A 499 -22.13 10.97 21.99
C PRO A 499 -21.24 10.91 20.73
N PHE A 500 -21.87 10.77 19.57
CA PHE A 500 -21.20 10.81 18.26
C PHE A 500 -20.94 12.23 17.78
N SER A 501 -19.84 12.43 17.04
CA SER A 501 -19.55 13.68 16.31
C SER A 501 -20.65 13.95 15.28
N GLN A 502 -21.21 15.16 15.29
CA GLN A 502 -22.19 15.56 14.27
C GLN A 502 -21.56 15.65 12.88
N GLU A 503 -20.28 16.03 12.80
CA GLU A 503 -19.54 16.16 11.53
C GLU A 503 -19.40 14.78 10.86
N TYR A 504 -19.04 13.76 11.63
CA TYR A 504 -19.01 12.37 11.18
C TYR A 504 -20.38 11.90 10.67
N LEU A 505 -21.43 12.14 11.46
CA LEU A 505 -22.79 11.72 11.11
C LEU A 505 -23.32 12.40 9.85
N ASP A 506 -23.04 13.69 9.70
CA ASP A 506 -23.44 14.48 8.53
C ASP A 506 -22.72 14.00 7.28
N LEU A 507 -21.41 13.71 7.36
CA LEU A 507 -20.61 13.17 6.26
C LEU A 507 -21.15 11.81 5.82
N VAL A 508 -21.36 10.88 6.74
CA VAL A 508 -21.85 9.53 6.41
C VAL A 508 -23.26 9.58 5.82
N GLN A 509 -24.14 10.42 6.37
CA GLN A 509 -25.49 10.59 5.85
C GLN A 509 -25.52 11.16 4.44
N GLN A 510 -24.71 12.19 4.17
CA GLN A 510 -24.68 12.87 2.88
C GLN A 510 -24.16 11.96 1.76
N ASN A 511 -23.10 11.21 2.03
CA ASN A 511 -22.37 10.49 1.00
C ASN A 511 -22.84 9.05 0.83
N TYR A 512 -23.15 8.34 1.92
CA TYR A 512 -23.45 6.90 1.84
C TYR A 512 -24.95 6.59 1.83
N ALA A 513 -25.79 7.63 1.96
CA ALA A 513 -27.24 7.52 2.14
C ALA A 513 -27.63 6.54 3.27
N ALA A 514 -26.77 6.41 4.28
CA ALA A 514 -26.96 5.47 5.36
C ALA A 514 -28.10 5.92 6.27
N GLY A 515 -29.08 5.04 6.49
CA GLY A 515 -30.11 5.29 7.50
C GLY A 515 -29.47 5.35 8.89
N GLN A 516 -29.63 6.47 9.59
CA GLN A 516 -29.20 6.61 10.99
C GLN A 516 -30.31 6.11 11.91
N ASN A 517 -30.04 5.01 12.61
CA ASN A 517 -31.01 4.35 13.49
C ASN A 517 -30.43 4.26 14.90
N ASP A 518 -31.24 4.61 15.90
CA ASP A 518 -30.85 4.48 17.30
C ASP A 518 -31.44 3.18 17.88
N VAL A 519 -30.59 2.39 18.53
CA VAL A 519 -30.92 1.16 19.24
C VAL A 519 -30.27 1.17 20.63
N ASP A 520 -30.69 0.25 21.49
CA ASP A 520 -30.11 0.09 22.83
C ASP A 520 -29.36 -1.25 22.90
N PHE A 521 -28.09 -1.22 22.50
CA PHE A 521 -27.18 -2.36 22.62
C PHE A 521 -26.85 -2.67 24.08
N LEU A 522 -26.78 -1.64 24.95
CA LEU A 522 -26.38 -1.78 26.35
C LEU A 522 -27.43 -2.55 27.18
N HIS A 523 -28.72 -2.27 26.99
CA HIS A 523 -29.78 -2.89 27.80
C HIS A 523 -30.67 -3.88 27.02
N GLU A 524 -30.72 -3.79 25.69
CA GLU A 524 -31.65 -4.54 24.83
C GLU A 524 -30.91 -5.18 23.63
N THR A 525 -29.69 -5.70 23.84
CA THR A 525 -28.79 -6.24 22.79
C THR A 525 -29.47 -7.21 21.82
N GLU A 526 -30.26 -8.17 22.32
CA GLU A 526 -30.98 -9.13 21.47
C GLU A 526 -32.10 -8.47 20.66
N ALA A 527 -32.78 -7.47 21.20
CA ALA A 527 -33.80 -6.73 20.46
C ALA A 527 -33.15 -5.88 19.35
N ALA A 528 -32.00 -5.25 19.63
CA ALA A 528 -31.19 -4.56 18.64
C ALA A 528 -30.75 -5.53 17.52
N ARG A 529 -30.20 -6.71 17.88
CA ARG A 529 -29.81 -7.77 16.94
C ARG A 529 -30.96 -8.19 16.02
N LEU A 530 -32.14 -8.42 16.58
CA LEU A 530 -33.32 -8.83 15.81
C LEU A 530 -33.80 -7.71 14.88
N THR A 531 -33.76 -6.46 15.33
CA THR A 531 -34.14 -5.28 14.54
C THR A 531 -33.22 -5.12 13.34
N ILE A 532 -31.91 -5.20 13.54
CA ILE A 532 -30.92 -5.07 12.46
C ILE A 532 -31.06 -6.22 11.46
N ASN A 533 -31.21 -7.46 11.94
CA ASN A 533 -31.42 -8.62 11.06
C ASN A 533 -32.73 -8.53 10.27
N GLN A 534 -33.80 -8.01 10.87
CA GLN A 534 -35.06 -7.78 10.17
C GLN A 534 -34.87 -6.76 9.04
N TRP A 535 -34.16 -5.66 9.30
CA TRP A 535 -33.84 -4.67 8.27
C TRP A 535 -33.03 -5.29 7.13
N ILE A 536 -31.99 -6.08 7.44
CA ILE A 536 -31.19 -6.79 6.43
C ILE A 536 -32.05 -7.75 5.61
N GLU A 537 -32.94 -8.50 6.26
CA GLU A 537 -33.86 -9.41 5.59
C GLU A 537 -34.79 -8.65 4.64
N GLU A 538 -35.31 -7.49 5.04
CA GLU A 538 -36.14 -6.62 4.21
C GLU A 538 -35.36 -6.07 3.02
N GLN A 539 -34.12 -5.58 3.23
CA GLN A 539 -33.28 -5.06 2.14
C GLN A 539 -32.89 -6.15 1.12
N THR A 540 -32.84 -7.41 1.55
CA THR A 540 -32.42 -8.54 0.70
C THR A 540 -33.59 -9.41 0.26
N LYS A 541 -34.83 -8.90 0.42
CA LYS A 541 -36.08 -9.58 0.04
C LYS A 541 -36.20 -11.01 0.60
N GLY A 542 -35.66 -11.24 1.79
CA GLY A 542 -35.70 -12.53 2.47
C GLY A 542 -34.56 -13.48 2.13
N LYS A 543 -33.64 -13.12 1.22
CA LYS A 543 -32.50 -13.99 0.83
C LYS A 543 -31.43 -14.06 1.91
N ILE A 544 -31.17 -12.96 2.63
CA ILE A 544 -30.20 -12.94 3.73
C ILE A 544 -30.95 -12.86 5.06
N ARG A 545 -30.95 -13.97 5.80
CA ARG A 545 -31.48 -14.07 7.16
C ARG A 545 -30.37 -14.30 8.17
N GLU A 546 -30.56 -13.75 9.37
CA GLU A 546 -29.63 -13.85 10.51
C GLU A 546 -28.16 -13.63 10.08
N LEU A 547 -27.87 -12.46 9.49
CA LEU A 547 -26.48 -12.07 9.22
C LEU A 547 -25.71 -11.94 10.54
N ILE A 548 -26.30 -11.21 11.49
CA ILE A 548 -25.76 -10.93 12.80
C ILE A 548 -26.22 -12.03 13.77
N GLY A 549 -25.28 -12.91 14.10
CA GLY A 549 -25.42 -13.97 15.09
C GLY A 549 -25.47 -13.44 16.51
N LYS A 550 -25.84 -14.31 17.45
CA LYS A 550 -25.97 -13.94 18.87
C LYS A 550 -24.66 -13.50 19.52
N GLU A 551 -23.54 -13.98 18.99
CA GLU A 551 -22.20 -13.67 19.49
C GLU A 551 -21.59 -12.44 18.81
N ASP A 552 -22.24 -11.88 17.78
CA ASP A 552 -21.73 -10.76 17.00
C ASP A 552 -21.97 -9.39 17.66
N LEU A 553 -22.89 -9.30 18.63
CA LEU A 553 -23.18 -8.07 19.38
C LEU A 553 -23.02 -8.30 20.88
N THR A 554 -22.54 -7.27 21.58
CA THR A 554 -22.36 -7.28 23.04
C THR A 554 -22.97 -6.03 23.66
N GLU A 555 -23.06 -6.01 24.99
CA GLU A 555 -23.47 -4.82 25.75
C GLU A 555 -22.47 -3.64 25.59
N GLU A 556 -21.27 -3.90 25.06
CA GLU A 556 -20.25 -2.88 24.75
C GLU A 556 -20.38 -2.32 23.32
N THR A 557 -21.26 -2.87 22.48
CA THR A 557 -21.42 -2.40 21.11
C THR A 557 -22.00 -0.98 21.08
N VAL A 558 -21.29 -0.04 20.44
CA VAL A 558 -21.76 1.36 20.29
C VAL A 558 -22.25 1.69 18.89
N LEU A 559 -21.80 0.94 17.88
CA LEU A 559 -22.07 1.20 16.47
C LEU A 559 -22.10 -0.13 15.70
N VAL A 560 -23.08 -0.30 14.83
CA VAL A 560 -23.14 -1.34 13.81
C VAL A 560 -23.37 -0.70 12.46
N LEU A 561 -22.44 -0.93 11.54
CA LEU A 561 -22.59 -0.57 10.14
C LEU A 561 -23.08 -1.81 9.40
N ALA A 562 -24.25 -1.73 8.78
CA ALA A 562 -24.81 -2.81 7.99
C ALA A 562 -24.96 -2.36 6.54
N ASN A 563 -24.20 -3.00 5.66
CA ASN A 563 -24.42 -2.96 4.21
C ASN A 563 -25.20 -4.21 3.79
N ALA A 564 -26.18 -4.02 2.91
CA ALA A 564 -26.91 -5.09 2.26
C ALA A 564 -27.03 -4.77 0.77
N ILE A 565 -26.56 -5.69 -0.08
CA ILE A 565 -26.74 -5.64 -1.52
C ILE A 565 -27.59 -6.81 -2.01
N TYR A 566 -28.61 -6.52 -2.80
CA TYR A 566 -29.47 -7.48 -3.48
C TYR A 566 -29.39 -7.21 -4.98
N PHE A 567 -29.10 -8.23 -5.77
CA PHE A 567 -29.01 -8.13 -7.21
C PHE A 567 -29.81 -9.28 -7.82
N ASP A 568 -30.84 -8.92 -8.57
CA ASP A 568 -31.68 -9.82 -9.35
C ASP A 568 -31.83 -9.23 -10.76
N ALA A 569 -31.27 -9.93 -11.74
CA ALA A 569 -31.16 -9.43 -13.10
C ALA A 569 -31.40 -10.54 -14.12
N LYS A 570 -32.17 -10.24 -15.16
CA LYS A 570 -32.44 -11.18 -16.27
C LYS A 570 -31.33 -11.13 -17.29
N TRP A 571 -30.96 -12.27 -17.88
CA TRP A 571 -30.07 -12.28 -19.04
C TRP A 571 -30.66 -11.48 -20.19
N ALA A 572 -29.83 -10.72 -20.92
CA ALA A 572 -30.24 -10.11 -22.19
C ALA A 572 -30.66 -11.18 -23.19
N HIS A 573 -29.91 -12.30 -23.20
CA HIS A 573 -30.25 -13.52 -23.93
C HIS A 573 -30.48 -14.67 -22.94
N GLN A 574 -31.73 -14.87 -22.53
CA GLN A 574 -32.11 -16.00 -21.68
C GLN A 574 -31.78 -17.34 -22.35
N LEU A 575 -31.28 -18.28 -21.54
CA LEU A 575 -31.00 -19.62 -22.02
C LEU A 575 -32.31 -20.40 -22.21
N THR A 576 -32.32 -21.35 -23.12
CA THR A 576 -33.51 -22.16 -23.39
C THR A 576 -33.73 -23.22 -22.29
N PRO A 577 -34.81 -23.17 -21.49
CA PRO A 577 -35.02 -24.13 -20.38
C PRO A 577 -35.14 -25.59 -20.82
N ASP A 578 -35.73 -25.83 -22.00
CA ASP A 578 -35.87 -27.17 -22.56
C ASP A 578 -34.52 -27.77 -23.02
N ALA A 579 -33.46 -26.95 -23.10
CA ALA A 579 -32.12 -27.40 -23.43
C ALA A 579 -31.32 -27.83 -22.18
N THR A 580 -31.79 -27.50 -20.98
CA THR A 580 -31.15 -27.89 -19.72
C THR A 580 -31.22 -29.40 -19.52
N GLN A 581 -30.07 -30.05 -19.35
CA GLN A 581 -29.96 -31.49 -19.21
C GLN A 581 -28.96 -31.85 -18.11
N PRO A 582 -29.13 -33.00 -17.43
CA PRO A 582 -28.10 -33.51 -16.55
C PRO A 582 -26.78 -33.72 -17.31
N ALA A 583 -25.68 -33.13 -16.83
CA ALA A 583 -24.32 -33.32 -17.35
C ALA A 583 -23.34 -33.61 -16.20
N ASP A 584 -22.13 -34.05 -16.57
CA ASP A 584 -21.05 -34.29 -15.61
C ASP A 584 -20.38 -32.95 -15.26
N PHE A 585 -19.93 -32.81 -14.02
CA PHE A 585 -19.08 -31.72 -13.56
C PHE A 585 -17.91 -32.30 -12.76
N ASP A 586 -16.69 -31.99 -13.16
CA ASP A 586 -15.44 -32.41 -12.52
C ASP A 586 -15.10 -31.43 -11.39
N VAL A 587 -15.45 -31.79 -10.14
CA VAL A 587 -15.14 -30.98 -8.95
C VAL A 587 -13.62 -30.93 -8.71
N SER A 588 -12.95 -32.05 -8.99
CA SER A 588 -11.50 -32.21 -8.90
C SER A 588 -11.07 -33.28 -9.91
N SER A 589 -9.76 -33.53 -10.02
CA SER A 589 -9.23 -34.61 -10.88
C SER A 589 -9.74 -36.02 -10.53
N ASP A 590 -10.27 -36.20 -9.31
CA ASP A 590 -10.72 -37.47 -8.75
C ASP A 590 -12.21 -37.51 -8.38
N GLU A 591 -12.90 -36.37 -8.36
CA GLU A 591 -14.32 -36.28 -8.04
C GLU A 591 -15.16 -35.67 -9.17
N ARG A 592 -16.22 -36.39 -9.55
CA ARG A 592 -17.21 -35.96 -10.54
C ARG A 592 -18.61 -36.07 -9.99
N ILE A 593 -19.42 -35.05 -10.24
CA ILE A 593 -20.83 -35.00 -9.86
C ILE A 593 -21.73 -34.83 -11.09
N ARG A 594 -23.04 -34.96 -10.89
CA ARG A 594 -24.05 -34.66 -11.91
C ARG A 594 -24.74 -33.36 -11.57
N VAL A 595 -24.79 -32.43 -12.53
CA VAL A 595 -25.39 -31.10 -12.39
C VAL A 595 -26.43 -30.89 -13.49
N ASN A 596 -27.37 -29.98 -13.27
CA ASN A 596 -28.25 -29.52 -14.34
C ASN A 596 -27.48 -28.49 -15.17
N MET A 597 -27.00 -28.91 -16.34
CA MET A 597 -26.24 -28.08 -17.26
C MET A 597 -27.18 -27.44 -18.26
N MET A 598 -27.18 -26.12 -18.29
CA MET A 598 -27.92 -25.32 -19.27
C MET A 598 -27.10 -25.25 -20.55
N HIS A 599 -27.75 -25.31 -21.70
CA HIS A 599 -27.07 -25.28 -23.00
C HIS A 599 -27.75 -24.27 -23.91
N ASP A 600 -26.97 -23.42 -24.57
CA ASP A 600 -27.45 -22.58 -25.66
C ASP A 600 -26.35 -22.24 -26.66
N THR A 601 -26.70 -21.64 -27.79
CA THR A 601 -25.74 -21.03 -28.71
C THR A 601 -26.13 -19.58 -28.93
N ALA A 602 -25.31 -18.68 -28.43
CA ALA A 602 -25.54 -17.24 -28.49
C ALA A 602 -24.35 -16.52 -29.14
N CYS A 603 -24.57 -15.29 -29.57
CA CYS A 603 -23.46 -14.37 -29.85
C CYS A 603 -23.11 -13.69 -28.53
N CYS A 604 -21.90 -13.89 -28.04
CA CYS A 604 -21.41 -13.34 -26.77
C CYS A 604 -20.03 -12.74 -26.97
N ARG A 605 -19.62 -11.85 -26.06
CA ARG A 605 -18.24 -11.39 -25.97
C ARG A 605 -17.38 -12.50 -25.34
N TYR A 606 -16.32 -12.90 -26.04
CA TYR A 606 -15.45 -14.02 -25.69
C TYR A 606 -13.98 -13.68 -25.92
N MET A 607 -13.11 -14.20 -25.07
CA MET A 607 -11.66 -14.18 -25.23
C MET A 607 -11.06 -15.46 -24.66
N GLU A 608 -9.92 -15.89 -25.20
CA GLU A 608 -9.08 -16.92 -24.59
C GLU A 608 -7.68 -16.34 -24.42
N ARG A 609 -7.18 -16.35 -23.20
CA ARG A 609 -5.89 -15.76 -22.82
C ARG A 609 -5.30 -16.56 -21.68
N ASP A 610 -3.99 -16.84 -21.74
CA ASP A 610 -3.23 -17.51 -20.67
C ASP A 610 -3.86 -18.84 -20.21
N GLY A 611 -4.45 -19.60 -21.14
CA GLY A 611 -5.11 -20.87 -20.83
C GLY A 611 -6.45 -20.75 -20.09
N VAL A 612 -7.05 -19.56 -20.08
CA VAL A 612 -8.37 -19.29 -19.49
C VAL A 612 -9.33 -18.79 -20.58
N GLN A 613 -10.52 -19.38 -20.61
CA GLN A 613 -11.63 -18.92 -21.44
C GLN A 613 -12.45 -17.89 -20.65
N TYR A 614 -12.64 -16.72 -21.23
CA TYR A 614 -13.46 -15.65 -20.68
C TYR A 614 -14.74 -15.50 -21.51
N LEU A 615 -15.88 -15.51 -20.84
CA LEU A 615 -17.18 -15.32 -21.45
C LEU A 615 -17.95 -14.24 -20.70
N GLU A 616 -18.40 -13.23 -21.42
CA GLU A 616 -19.29 -12.23 -20.86
C GLU A 616 -20.74 -12.45 -21.31
N LEU A 617 -21.63 -12.46 -20.33
CA LEU A 617 -23.08 -12.58 -20.47
C LEU A 617 -23.74 -11.28 -19.99
N PRO A 618 -24.20 -10.40 -20.90
CA PRO A 618 -24.88 -9.17 -20.51
C PRO A 618 -26.27 -9.44 -19.93
N TYR A 619 -26.68 -8.62 -18.97
CA TYR A 619 -28.06 -8.58 -18.46
C TYR A 619 -28.96 -7.69 -19.34
N ALA A 620 -30.27 -7.84 -19.18
CA ALA A 620 -31.30 -7.21 -20.02
C ALA A 620 -31.33 -5.68 -19.93
N ASP A 621 -30.78 -5.11 -18.85
CA ASP A 621 -30.62 -3.67 -18.65
C ASP A 621 -29.47 -3.06 -19.47
N GLU A 622 -28.62 -3.89 -20.10
CA GLU A 622 -27.43 -3.52 -20.89
C GLU A 622 -26.29 -2.81 -20.13
N ARG A 623 -26.45 -2.49 -18.85
CA ARG A 623 -25.43 -1.85 -18.00
C ARG A 623 -24.61 -2.87 -17.24
N PHE A 624 -25.26 -3.90 -16.68
CA PHE A 624 -24.58 -4.94 -15.94
C PHE A 624 -24.26 -6.15 -16.83
N SER A 625 -23.19 -6.86 -16.49
CA SER A 625 -22.87 -8.15 -17.09
C SER A 625 -22.25 -9.11 -16.09
N MET A 626 -22.37 -10.41 -16.38
CA MET A 626 -21.58 -11.44 -15.70
C MET A 626 -20.41 -11.84 -16.58
N VAL A 627 -19.20 -11.78 -16.02
CA VAL A 627 -17.99 -12.31 -16.64
C VAL A 627 -17.66 -13.65 -15.99
N LEU A 628 -17.42 -14.68 -16.79
CA LEU A 628 -17.02 -16.00 -16.36
C LEU A 628 -15.58 -16.27 -16.80
N ALA A 629 -14.74 -16.73 -15.89
CA ALA A 629 -13.37 -17.15 -16.16
C ALA A 629 -13.24 -18.66 -15.92
N LEU A 630 -13.06 -19.41 -17.00
CA LEU A 630 -13.00 -20.87 -17.01
C LEU A 630 -11.60 -21.33 -17.45
N PRO A 631 -10.78 -21.89 -16.55
CA PRO A 631 -9.48 -22.45 -16.91
C PRO A 631 -9.63 -23.56 -17.98
N ALA A 632 -8.59 -23.83 -18.76
CA ALA A 632 -8.65 -24.86 -19.80
C ALA A 632 -8.72 -26.30 -19.25
N SER A 633 -8.41 -26.49 -17.96
CA SER A 633 -8.46 -27.76 -17.27
C SER A 633 -8.87 -27.57 -15.81
N VAL A 634 -9.19 -28.67 -15.12
CA VAL A 634 -9.45 -28.66 -13.68
C VAL A 634 -8.22 -28.13 -12.92
N THR A 635 -8.27 -26.86 -12.54
CA THR A 635 -7.21 -26.13 -11.87
C THR A 635 -7.69 -25.72 -10.48
N PRO A 636 -6.87 -25.87 -9.41
CA PRO A 636 -7.19 -25.33 -8.09
C PRO A 636 -7.54 -23.84 -8.19
N ILE A 637 -8.63 -23.43 -7.55
CA ILE A 637 -9.19 -22.10 -7.79
C ILE A 637 -8.29 -20.96 -7.29
N SER A 638 -7.37 -21.29 -6.37
CA SER A 638 -6.32 -20.40 -5.89
C SER A 638 -5.24 -20.07 -6.93
N GLN A 639 -5.16 -20.84 -8.03
CA GLN A 639 -4.16 -20.65 -9.09
C GLN A 639 -4.69 -19.88 -10.30
N VAL A 640 -5.98 -19.55 -10.31
CA VAL A 640 -6.59 -18.81 -11.41
C VAL A 640 -6.50 -17.32 -11.09
N ASP A 641 -5.72 -16.60 -11.91
CA ASP A 641 -5.46 -15.18 -11.71
C ASP A 641 -6.74 -14.34 -11.92
N VAL A 642 -7.05 -13.54 -10.90
CA VAL A 642 -8.19 -12.60 -10.90
C VAL A 642 -7.76 -11.19 -11.32
N THR A 643 -6.46 -10.89 -11.23
CA THR A 643 -5.92 -9.55 -11.49
C THR A 643 -6.07 -9.14 -12.94
N ALA A 644 -6.12 -10.10 -13.86
CA ALA A 644 -6.47 -9.88 -15.26
C ALA A 644 -7.78 -9.08 -15.43
N ILE A 645 -8.78 -9.31 -14.58
CA ILE A 645 -10.08 -8.60 -14.61
C ILE A 645 -10.08 -7.40 -13.67
N THR A 646 -9.50 -7.52 -12.48
CA THR A 646 -9.64 -6.51 -11.43
C THR A 646 -8.69 -5.32 -11.57
N ALA A 647 -7.59 -5.44 -12.33
CA ALA A 647 -6.61 -4.36 -12.50
C ALA A 647 -7.16 -3.20 -13.35
N ASP A 648 -7.74 -3.51 -14.50
CA ASP A 648 -8.49 -2.56 -15.34
C ASP A 648 -9.66 -3.30 -16.00
N LEU A 649 -10.85 -3.16 -15.40
CA LEU A 649 -12.04 -3.85 -15.87
C LEU A 649 -12.51 -3.32 -17.24
N ASP A 650 -12.33 -2.04 -17.56
CA ASP A 650 -12.81 -1.47 -18.83
C ASP A 650 -11.89 -1.92 -19.97
N GLU A 651 -10.57 -1.85 -19.75
CA GLU A 651 -9.59 -2.40 -20.69
C GLU A 651 -9.84 -3.89 -20.90
N PHE A 652 -10.01 -4.66 -19.83
CA PHE A 652 -10.29 -6.10 -19.92
C PHE A 652 -11.55 -6.38 -20.74
N LEU A 653 -12.67 -5.71 -20.43
CA LEU A 653 -13.95 -5.89 -21.13
C LEU A 653 -13.88 -5.46 -22.60
N SER A 654 -13.02 -4.49 -22.93
CA SER A 654 -12.78 -4.02 -24.31
C SER A 654 -12.04 -5.05 -25.16
N GLY A 655 -11.26 -5.93 -24.52
CA GLY A 655 -10.52 -7.02 -25.17
C GLY A 655 -11.37 -8.21 -25.61
N LEU A 656 -12.59 -8.36 -25.08
CA LEU A 656 -13.49 -9.45 -25.50
C LEU A 656 -14.14 -9.14 -26.85
N GLU A 657 -14.14 -10.15 -27.74
CA GLU A 657 -14.70 -10.02 -29.07
C GLU A 657 -16.06 -10.71 -29.20
N TRP A 658 -16.96 -10.12 -29.99
CA TRP A 658 -18.25 -10.76 -30.31
C TRP A 658 -18.04 -12.00 -31.17
N GLN A 659 -18.37 -13.16 -30.61
CA GLN A 659 -18.24 -14.46 -31.26
C GLN A 659 -19.50 -15.30 -31.06
N ARG A 660 -19.69 -16.29 -31.95
CA ARG A 660 -20.77 -17.27 -31.78
C ARG A 660 -20.28 -18.38 -30.86
N VAL A 661 -20.82 -18.47 -29.65
CA VAL A 661 -20.37 -19.37 -28.60
C VAL A 661 -21.47 -20.38 -28.27
N ALA A 662 -21.10 -21.66 -28.22
CA ALA A 662 -21.91 -22.71 -27.64
C ALA A 662 -21.62 -22.73 -26.13
N VAL A 663 -22.56 -22.22 -25.34
CA VAL A 663 -22.41 -22.02 -23.90
C VAL A 663 -23.03 -23.21 -23.18
N SER A 664 -22.26 -23.81 -22.27
CA SER A 664 -22.75 -24.77 -21.29
C SER A 664 -22.41 -24.27 -19.88
N LEU A 665 -23.43 -24.03 -19.07
CA LEU A 665 -23.29 -23.42 -17.74
C LEU A 665 -24.15 -24.19 -16.72
N PRO A 666 -23.60 -24.58 -15.56
CA PRO A 666 -24.38 -25.31 -14.57
C PRO A 666 -25.33 -24.35 -13.87
N LYS A 667 -26.53 -24.84 -13.52
CA LYS A 667 -27.37 -24.17 -12.53
C LYS A 667 -26.73 -24.29 -11.16
N PHE A 668 -26.70 -23.20 -10.41
CA PHE A 668 -26.25 -23.23 -9.03
C PHE A 668 -26.90 -22.17 -8.17
N GLU A 669 -26.88 -22.45 -6.88
CA GLU A 669 -27.19 -21.54 -5.78
C GLU A 669 -26.04 -21.63 -4.78
N ILE A 670 -25.47 -20.48 -4.42
CA ILE A 670 -24.36 -20.36 -3.47
C ILE A 670 -24.75 -19.32 -2.42
N THR A 671 -24.50 -19.67 -1.16
CA THR A 671 -24.53 -18.75 -0.02
C THR A 671 -23.23 -18.90 0.74
N SER A 672 -22.52 -17.81 1.00
CA SER A 672 -21.31 -17.82 1.85
C SER A 672 -21.32 -16.68 2.85
N LYS A 673 -20.71 -16.95 4.01
CA LYS A 673 -20.41 -15.98 5.07
C LYS A 673 -18.88 -15.97 5.27
N PRO A 674 -18.11 -15.34 4.37
CA PRO A 674 -16.65 -15.32 4.47
C PRO A 674 -16.19 -14.63 5.75
N ASN A 675 -15.02 -15.03 6.27
CA ASN A 675 -14.41 -14.39 7.44
C ASN A 675 -13.69 -13.11 7.04
N ALA A 676 -14.45 -12.08 6.68
CA ALA A 676 -13.94 -10.80 6.21
C ALA A 676 -13.04 -10.12 7.25
N LYS A 677 -13.34 -10.25 8.55
CA LYS A 677 -12.49 -9.72 9.62
C LYS A 677 -11.07 -10.29 9.56
N GLN A 678 -10.95 -11.62 9.50
CA GLN A 678 -9.63 -12.25 9.48
C GLN A 678 -8.86 -11.89 8.21
N ALA A 679 -9.52 -11.88 7.05
CA ALA A 679 -8.89 -11.46 5.80
C ALA A 679 -8.38 -10.01 5.88
N LEU A 680 -9.13 -9.07 6.47
CA LEU A 680 -8.69 -7.69 6.65
C LEU A 680 -7.46 -7.57 7.58
N ILE A 681 -7.41 -8.37 8.64
CA ILE A 681 -6.25 -8.46 9.53
C ILE A 681 -5.04 -9.00 8.75
N ASP A 682 -5.21 -10.08 7.98
CA ASP A 682 -4.14 -10.72 7.22
C ASP A 682 -3.60 -9.79 6.10
N LEU A 683 -4.45 -8.90 5.56
CA LEU A 683 -4.07 -7.83 4.63
C LEU A 683 -3.36 -6.63 5.31
N GLY A 684 -3.45 -6.52 6.63
CA GLY A 684 -2.74 -5.50 7.43
C GLY A 684 -3.59 -4.41 8.08
N VAL A 685 -4.91 -4.58 8.15
CA VAL A 685 -5.79 -3.72 8.98
C VAL A 685 -5.89 -4.33 10.37
N GLU A 686 -4.85 -4.17 11.19
CA GLU A 686 -4.79 -4.77 12.54
C GLU A 686 -5.41 -3.86 13.60
N ASP A 687 -5.01 -2.58 13.63
CA ASP A 687 -5.34 -1.62 14.69
C ASP A 687 -6.85 -1.44 14.82
N LEU A 688 -7.59 -1.47 13.70
CA LEU A 688 -9.04 -1.30 13.66
C LEU A 688 -9.79 -2.32 14.54
N PHE A 689 -9.22 -3.51 14.74
CA PHE A 689 -9.84 -4.59 15.48
C PHE A 689 -9.30 -4.75 16.91
N GLU A 690 -8.34 -3.92 17.31
CA GLU A 690 -7.68 -3.96 18.62
C GLU A 690 -8.13 -2.80 19.51
N ARG A 691 -8.78 -3.13 20.64
CA ARG A 691 -9.38 -2.14 21.56
C ARG A 691 -8.37 -1.11 22.06
N GLU A 692 -7.13 -1.52 22.30
CA GLU A 692 -6.11 -0.70 22.94
C GLU A 692 -5.46 0.31 22.00
N VAL A 693 -5.48 0.07 20.68
CA VAL A 693 -4.76 0.88 19.68
C VAL A 693 -5.66 1.47 18.59
N SER A 694 -6.88 0.96 18.42
CA SER A 694 -7.82 1.50 17.43
C SER A 694 -8.10 2.98 17.66
N ASP A 695 -7.84 3.78 16.63
CA ASP A 695 -8.11 5.21 16.62
C ASP A 695 -9.30 5.53 15.70
N LEU A 696 -10.46 5.58 16.32
CA LEU A 696 -11.73 5.99 15.72
C LEU A 696 -12.27 7.26 16.42
N ASP A 697 -11.37 8.12 16.91
CA ASP A 697 -11.74 9.31 17.68
C ASP A 697 -12.52 10.33 16.86
N GLY A 698 -12.35 10.33 15.53
CA GLY A 698 -13.15 11.13 14.60
C GLY A 698 -14.67 10.84 14.67
N MET A 699 -15.08 9.68 15.21
CA MET A 699 -16.50 9.35 15.43
C MET A 699 -17.07 9.95 16.72
N LYS A 700 -16.22 10.34 17.67
CA LYS A 700 -16.64 10.78 19.01
C LYS A 700 -16.94 12.27 19.02
N ASP A 701 -17.92 12.68 19.81
CA ASP A 701 -18.12 14.10 20.10
C ASP A 701 -16.87 14.64 20.85
N PRO A 702 -16.14 15.62 20.29
CA PRO A 702 -14.94 16.17 20.91
C PRO A 702 -15.22 16.83 22.28
N ASP A 703 -16.45 17.26 22.54
CA ASP A 703 -16.87 17.86 23.82
C ASP A 703 -17.25 16.82 24.89
N ALA A 704 -17.39 15.54 24.53
CA ALA A 704 -17.85 14.49 25.45
C ALA A 704 -16.74 13.95 26.38
N HIS A 705 -15.46 14.27 26.12
CA HIS A 705 -14.29 13.84 26.91
C HIS A 705 -14.27 12.33 27.20
N LEU A 706 -14.61 11.51 26.20
CA LEU A 706 -14.53 10.05 26.30
C LEU A 706 -13.06 9.61 26.26
N THR A 707 -12.67 8.76 27.20
CA THR A 707 -11.30 8.21 27.29
C THR A 707 -11.18 6.78 26.76
N GLU A 708 -12.29 6.15 26.40
CA GLU A 708 -12.30 4.77 25.89
C GLU A 708 -12.24 4.79 24.36
N ASN A 709 -11.34 4.00 23.80
CA ASN A 709 -11.22 3.82 22.35
C ASN A 709 -12.46 3.12 21.80
N LEU A 710 -12.86 3.50 20.59
CA LEU A 710 -13.81 2.72 19.80
C LEU A 710 -13.01 1.79 18.91
N TRP A 711 -13.49 0.56 18.71
CA TRP A 711 -12.87 -0.40 17.82
C TRP A 711 -13.94 -1.24 17.13
N VAL A 712 -13.60 -1.85 16.00
CA VAL A 712 -14.50 -2.74 15.27
C VAL A 712 -14.41 -4.13 15.89
N GLN A 713 -15.51 -4.62 16.47
CA GLN A 713 -15.54 -5.97 17.05
C GLN A 713 -15.58 -7.05 15.98
N ASN A 714 -16.39 -6.86 14.94
CA ASN A 714 -16.56 -7.82 13.86
C ASN A 714 -16.97 -7.15 12.54
N VAL A 715 -16.60 -7.75 11.42
CA VAL A 715 -17.09 -7.41 10.07
C VAL A 715 -17.84 -8.63 9.56
N SER A 716 -19.18 -8.55 9.57
CA SER A 716 -20.03 -9.65 9.11
C SER A 716 -20.49 -9.39 7.67
N HIS A 717 -20.02 -10.23 6.75
CA HIS A 717 -20.47 -10.24 5.36
C HIS A 717 -21.13 -11.57 5.04
N LYS A 718 -22.29 -11.54 4.38
CA LYS A 718 -22.95 -12.72 3.80
C LYS A 718 -23.43 -12.35 2.43
N ALA A 719 -23.19 -13.21 1.46
CA ALA A 719 -23.69 -13.02 0.11
C ALA A 719 -24.39 -14.28 -0.39
N PHE A 720 -25.25 -14.06 -1.37
CA PHE A 720 -26.07 -15.06 -2.02
C PHE A 720 -26.02 -14.82 -3.53
N ILE A 721 -25.87 -15.88 -4.30
CA ILE A 721 -26.04 -15.83 -5.74
C ILE A 721 -26.76 -17.09 -6.23
N GLU A 722 -27.73 -16.90 -7.12
CA GLU A 722 -28.48 -17.97 -7.76
C GLU A 722 -28.47 -17.72 -9.26
N LEU A 723 -28.13 -18.74 -10.03
CA LEU A 723 -27.98 -18.67 -11.47
C LEU A 723 -28.85 -19.73 -12.16
N ASP A 724 -29.72 -19.28 -13.07
CA ASP A 724 -30.62 -20.13 -13.85
C ASP A 724 -30.75 -19.68 -15.32
N GLU A 725 -31.71 -20.25 -16.07
CA GLU A 725 -31.87 -19.90 -17.48
C GLU A 725 -32.38 -18.47 -17.71
N ALA A 726 -33.06 -17.88 -16.73
CA ALA A 726 -33.65 -16.57 -16.85
C ALA A 726 -32.66 -15.46 -16.49
N GLY A 727 -31.71 -15.72 -15.58
CA GLY A 727 -30.79 -14.70 -15.09
C GLY A 727 -30.03 -15.08 -13.84
N THR A 728 -29.73 -14.04 -13.07
CA THR A 728 -29.32 -14.12 -11.68
C THR A 728 -30.52 -13.72 -10.80
N THR A 729 -31.09 -14.68 -10.08
CA THR A 729 -32.17 -14.60 -9.06
C THR A 729 -33.61 -14.11 -9.37
N ALA A 730 -34.36 -14.62 -10.38
CA ALA A 730 -35.84 -14.73 -10.29
C ALA A 730 -36.51 -15.77 -11.21
N ALA A 731 -37.68 -16.28 -10.76
CA ALA A 731 -38.42 -17.45 -11.29
C ALA A 731 -39.48 -17.19 -12.40
N ALA A 732 -39.53 -18.15 -13.34
CA ALA A 732 -40.60 -18.65 -14.25
C ALA A 732 -41.10 -17.86 -15.51
N ALA A 733 -40.57 -18.30 -16.66
CA ALA A 733 -41.14 -18.64 -17.98
C ALA A 733 -42.21 -17.79 -18.70
N THR A 734 -41.85 -17.27 -19.89
CA THR A 734 -42.74 -17.24 -21.07
C THR A 734 -41.93 -17.22 -22.39
N ALA A 735 -42.17 -18.18 -23.28
CA ALA A 735 -41.42 -18.33 -24.54
C ALA A 735 -42.12 -17.66 -25.73
N VAL A 736 -41.37 -16.92 -26.55
CA VAL A 736 -41.71 -16.61 -27.95
C VAL A 736 -40.43 -16.61 -28.81
N SER A 737 -40.36 -17.51 -29.78
CA SER A 737 -39.28 -17.58 -30.77
C SER A 737 -39.67 -16.87 -32.08
N VAL A 738 -38.79 -16.01 -32.59
CA VAL A 738 -38.87 -15.48 -33.96
C VAL A 738 -37.48 -15.60 -34.60
N GLY A 739 -37.37 -16.43 -35.63
CA GLY A 739 -36.10 -16.65 -36.34
C GLY A 739 -36.04 -15.90 -37.68
N TYR A 740 -34.82 -15.66 -38.15
CA TYR A 740 -34.50 -15.53 -39.58
C TYR A 740 -33.15 -16.20 -39.88
N VAL A 741 -33.07 -16.83 -41.05
CA VAL A 741 -31.87 -17.53 -41.56
C VAL A 741 -31.17 -16.61 -42.56
N THR A 742 -29.85 -16.47 -42.47
CA THR A 742 -29.02 -16.07 -43.61
C THR A 742 -27.94 -17.12 -43.87
N SER A 743 -27.83 -17.48 -45.14
CA SER A 743 -26.98 -18.55 -45.65
C SER A 743 -25.54 -18.05 -45.88
N ILE A 744 -24.70 -18.26 -44.88
CA ILE A 744 -23.24 -18.39 -45.01
C ILE A 744 -22.91 -19.61 -44.15
N ALA A 745 -22.09 -20.55 -44.62
CA ALA A 745 -21.70 -21.71 -43.81
C ALA A 745 -21.10 -21.17 -42.51
N PRO A 746 -21.77 -21.32 -41.35
CA PRO A 746 -21.28 -20.66 -40.16
C PRO A 746 -19.97 -21.32 -39.75
N SER A 747 -18.98 -20.51 -39.37
CA SER A 747 -17.88 -21.00 -38.55
C SER A 747 -18.46 -21.83 -37.40
N ARG A 748 -17.81 -22.94 -37.05
CA ARG A 748 -18.24 -23.74 -35.90
C ARG A 748 -18.21 -22.81 -34.67
N PRO A 749 -19.26 -22.82 -33.83
CA PRO A 749 -19.26 -21.98 -32.65
C PRO A 749 -18.08 -22.37 -31.73
N VAL A 750 -17.49 -21.37 -31.08
CA VAL A 750 -16.51 -21.61 -30.01
C VAL A 750 -17.23 -22.32 -28.86
N CYS A 751 -16.57 -23.26 -28.19
CA CYS A 751 -17.17 -24.00 -27.09
C CYS A 751 -16.73 -23.38 -25.77
N PHE A 752 -17.69 -22.94 -24.95
CA PHE A 752 -17.46 -22.57 -23.56
C PHE A 752 -18.27 -23.54 -22.70
N GLN A 753 -17.59 -24.44 -21.99
CA GLN A 753 -18.23 -25.52 -21.24
C GLN A 753 -17.74 -25.49 -19.79
N ALA A 754 -18.49 -24.83 -18.93
CA ALA A 754 -18.19 -24.72 -17.50
C ALA A 754 -18.54 -26.01 -16.74
N ASP A 755 -17.81 -27.08 -17.03
CA ASP A 755 -17.98 -28.41 -16.44
C ASP A 755 -16.95 -28.74 -15.34
N HIS A 756 -16.23 -27.73 -14.85
CA HIS A 756 -15.26 -27.82 -13.76
C HIS A 756 -15.09 -26.45 -13.10
N PRO A 757 -14.33 -26.27 -12.00
CA PRO A 757 -14.28 -25.03 -11.25
C PRO A 757 -13.98 -23.79 -12.09
N PHE A 758 -14.75 -22.73 -11.87
CA PHE A 758 -14.65 -21.46 -12.59
C PHE A 758 -14.94 -20.28 -11.66
N GLN A 759 -14.41 -19.12 -12.02
CA GLN A 759 -14.67 -17.85 -11.33
C GLN A 759 -15.75 -17.06 -12.06
N TYR A 760 -16.42 -16.18 -11.32
CA TYR A 760 -17.42 -15.28 -11.89
C TYR A 760 -17.37 -13.90 -11.22
N PHE A 761 -17.77 -12.90 -12.00
CA PHE A 761 -17.78 -11.49 -11.63
C PHE A 761 -19.09 -10.89 -12.13
N VAL A 762 -19.77 -10.11 -11.28
CA VAL A 762 -20.92 -9.29 -11.68
C VAL A 762 -20.43 -7.86 -11.72
N CYS A 763 -20.41 -7.28 -12.91
CA CYS A 763 -19.76 -6.01 -13.20
C CYS A 763 -20.78 -4.94 -13.62
N ASP A 764 -20.53 -3.70 -13.21
CA ASP A 764 -21.19 -2.51 -13.73
C ASP A 764 -20.28 -1.84 -14.76
N THR A 765 -20.69 -1.86 -16.03
CA THR A 765 -19.90 -1.27 -17.12
C THR A 765 -19.96 0.26 -17.15
N GLN A 766 -20.93 0.87 -16.46
CA GLN A 766 -21.05 2.33 -16.42
C GLN A 766 -20.11 2.96 -15.40
N THR A 767 -19.92 2.33 -14.24
CA THR A 767 -19.03 2.82 -13.18
C THR A 767 -17.71 2.07 -13.11
N ASN A 768 -17.50 1.09 -13.99
CA ASN A 768 -16.34 0.21 -14.00
C ASN A 768 -16.13 -0.50 -12.65
N THR A 769 -17.18 -1.05 -12.04
CA THR A 769 -17.12 -1.58 -10.67
C THR A 769 -17.55 -3.04 -10.59
N ILE A 770 -16.83 -3.84 -9.82
CA ILE A 770 -17.20 -5.22 -9.50
C ILE A 770 -18.16 -5.24 -8.30
N LEU A 771 -19.41 -5.63 -8.53
CA LEU A 771 -20.45 -5.71 -7.49
C LEU A 771 -20.36 -7.01 -6.71
N PHE A 772 -20.16 -8.13 -7.39
CA PHE A 772 -20.00 -9.45 -6.81
C PHE A 772 -18.86 -10.20 -7.47
N MET A 773 -18.17 -11.01 -6.68
CA MET A 773 -17.09 -11.87 -7.14
C MET A 773 -17.13 -13.19 -6.38
N GLY A 774 -16.69 -14.25 -7.03
CA GLY A 774 -16.61 -15.55 -6.40
C GLY A 774 -16.22 -16.66 -7.36
N HIS A 775 -16.39 -17.88 -6.90
CA HIS A 775 -16.11 -19.06 -7.70
C HIS A 775 -17.05 -20.21 -7.38
N VAL A 776 -17.20 -21.11 -8.35
CA VAL A 776 -18.00 -22.31 -8.26
C VAL A 776 -17.09 -23.53 -8.31
N SER A 777 -16.72 -24.09 -7.16
CA SER A 777 -15.97 -25.34 -7.09
C SER A 777 -16.90 -26.56 -7.19
N ARG A 778 -18.13 -26.43 -6.70
CA ARG A 778 -19.13 -27.50 -6.67
C ARG A 778 -20.54 -26.96 -6.84
N PRO A 779 -21.14 -27.00 -8.04
CA PRO A 779 -22.49 -26.51 -8.27
C PRO A 779 -23.52 -27.24 -7.40
N THR A 780 -24.23 -26.51 -6.55
CA THR A 780 -25.37 -27.00 -5.76
C THR A 780 -26.66 -26.40 -6.31
N THR A 781 -27.68 -27.22 -6.56
CA THR A 781 -29.02 -26.71 -6.90
C THR A 781 -29.90 -26.79 -5.66
N ALA A 782 -30.70 -25.75 -5.38
CA ALA A 782 -31.75 -25.88 -4.37
C ALA A 782 -32.72 -27.02 -4.75
N GLY A 783 -33.11 -27.77 -3.72
CA GLY A 783 -34.09 -28.85 -3.82
C GLY A 783 -35.53 -28.35 -3.88
#